data_AF-A0A1M5YF85-F1
#
_entry.id   AF-A0A1M5YF85-F1
#
_cell.length_a   1.000
_cell.length_b   1.000
_cell.length_c   1.000
_cell.angle_alpha   90.00
_cell.angle_beta   90.00
_cell.angle_gamma   90.00
#
_symmetry.space_group_name_H-M   'P 1'
#
loop_
_entity.id
_entity.type
_entity.pdbx_description
1 polymer ?
#
loop_
_entity_poly.entity_id
_entity_poly.type
_entity_poly.pdbx_seq_one_letter_code
_entity_poly.pdbx_strand_id
1 'polypeptide(L)'
;MLILIPIERLHIEHSVVLKNITISSNIAINESGNIFINSKEYSISLVNKSNVLDLFNECFAIYHIDELDTCEDAIKLVDYLIKPVDYALDSLRISLNTFAFHEQVIGTPGFYEGNKVAVVLGDNFESYKIIKGKELYYELSEGIGCDATGFYTDENDILLHFREDEVYTKYRNILHRLFKAIQIYDVNTCFAYLFSTIEGLDCSTSYNFQTKKIRILSFIVKNQNEFDILSQQFYFYSKTVRTEIIHAGKSLYDILPWKKIYNLLDNLYLLVVKFCMASIKSGATTFSELDEKICEKCNEFLYSSPNSDIAISEMPVTVFGKCDYFAEVNNLNIDTCLKIGETLFLPANSKDKVKEFYEVYEHGLELCLEYGLDEKVLKVDSYFPNYHLFSKFNIEEKSFTVWDVDVILTTLLRKISIDAPFAIIENQSYWKSPTNGFSSSFYSEFSDIICNTIQKALNYLILSSEIKKDTILPSKVGINDTKIRAAYINPPGSSQIYFLPGRVYGEYIEPNTPFIPSLTDCSETLYNCFFGSRSDEVYSTNRDALNRIAESIYFQDTNQTILTIFDAMDMLYPTTYDGNKLIKRIATFCCNTQTEKTMLVKYLEDLRKNIRNPLLHSGKSIIDLQLNEDGAYTIINEIKNIVIKYCENTYMLDIHTFEGLREEEKRKNNFLQMHLN
;
A
#
# COMPACT_ATOMS: atom_id res chain seq x y z
N MET A 1 9.77 31.53 -19.20
CA MET A 1 10.19 31.20 -17.82
C MET A 1 10.71 29.77 -17.74
N LEU A 2 11.56 29.45 -16.76
CA LEU A 2 12.05 28.08 -16.56
C LEU A 2 11.45 27.47 -15.29
N ILE A 3 11.12 26.19 -15.38
CA ILE A 3 10.61 25.38 -14.28
C ILE A 3 11.66 24.34 -13.93
N LEU A 4 12.02 24.30 -12.66
CA LEU A 4 12.91 23.29 -12.09
C LEU A 4 12.12 22.44 -11.11
N ILE A 5 12.17 21.12 -11.32
CA ILE A 5 11.51 20.12 -10.50
C ILE A 5 12.58 19.20 -9.90
N PRO A 6 12.75 19.13 -8.57
CA PRO A 6 13.70 18.22 -7.96
C PRO A 6 13.30 16.76 -8.20
N ILE A 7 14.27 15.87 -8.32
CA ILE A 7 14.06 14.43 -8.44
C ILE A 7 15.04 13.75 -7.49
N GLU A 8 14.57 13.45 -6.28
CA GLU A 8 15.34 12.68 -5.32
C GLU A 8 15.55 11.23 -5.80
N ARG A 9 16.62 10.60 -5.32
CA ARG A 9 16.97 9.19 -5.51
C ARG A 9 17.05 8.76 -6.97
N LEU A 10 17.51 9.68 -7.82
CA LEU A 10 17.96 9.40 -9.17
C LEU A 10 19.44 9.77 -9.24
N HIS A 11 20.24 8.90 -9.83
CA HIS A 11 21.65 9.16 -10.12
C HIS A 11 21.86 9.18 -11.64
N ILE A 12 22.43 10.26 -12.15
CA ILE A 12 22.88 10.39 -13.53
C ILE A 12 24.21 11.16 -13.56
N GLU A 13 25.21 10.63 -14.26
CA GLU A 13 26.48 11.35 -14.49
C GLU A 13 26.40 12.27 -15.71
N HIS A 14 25.42 12.08 -16.59
CA HIS A 14 25.24 12.89 -17.80
C HIS A 14 23.80 13.38 -17.95
N SER A 15 23.62 14.59 -18.49
CA SER A 15 22.28 15.15 -18.70
C SER A 15 21.53 14.37 -19.77
N VAL A 16 20.26 14.03 -19.51
CA VAL A 16 19.39 13.30 -20.44
C VAL A 16 18.30 14.25 -20.94
N VAL A 17 18.20 14.40 -22.25
CA VAL A 17 17.15 15.22 -22.88
C VAL A 17 15.98 14.33 -23.28
N LEU A 18 14.88 14.42 -22.53
CA LEU A 18 13.61 13.79 -22.84
C LEU A 18 12.72 14.84 -23.49
N LYS A 19 12.85 14.97 -24.82
CA LYS A 19 12.09 15.94 -25.64
C LYS A 19 12.41 17.40 -25.27
N ASN A 20 11.52 18.08 -24.56
CA ASN A 20 11.66 19.48 -24.12
C ASN A 20 12.03 19.58 -22.62
N ILE A 21 12.23 18.44 -21.96
CA ILE A 21 12.60 18.34 -20.55
C ILE A 21 14.02 17.79 -20.49
N THR A 22 14.88 18.47 -19.75
CA THR A 22 16.24 18.02 -19.49
C THR A 22 16.33 17.56 -18.06
N ILE A 23 16.73 16.30 -17.87
CA ILE A 23 17.07 15.75 -16.56
C ILE A 23 18.57 15.90 -16.38
N SER A 24 18.98 16.49 -15.26
CA SER A 24 20.37 16.75 -14.94
C SER A 24 20.66 16.55 -13.45
N SER A 25 21.92 16.56 -13.08
CA SER A 25 22.40 16.44 -11.71
C SER A 25 23.53 17.44 -11.48
N ASN A 26 23.81 17.76 -10.21
CA ASN A 26 24.95 18.60 -9.87
C ASN A 26 26.28 17.99 -10.35
N ILE A 27 26.38 16.65 -10.40
CA ILE A 27 27.55 15.93 -10.95
C ILE A 27 27.69 16.22 -12.45
N ALA A 28 26.64 15.95 -13.23
CA ALA A 28 26.63 16.14 -14.68
C ALA A 28 26.92 17.59 -15.10
N ILE A 29 26.41 18.53 -14.31
CA ILE A 29 26.58 19.96 -14.47
C ILE A 29 28.02 20.37 -14.20
N ASN A 30 28.60 19.94 -13.07
CA ASN A 30 29.98 20.28 -12.74
C ASN A 30 30.99 19.75 -13.76
N GLU A 31 30.72 18.61 -14.40
CA GLU A 31 31.58 18.06 -15.45
C GLU A 31 31.46 18.78 -16.79
N SER A 32 30.24 19.13 -17.21
CA SER A 32 29.98 19.70 -18.54
C SER A 32 30.14 21.21 -18.63
N GLY A 33 29.94 21.96 -17.55
CA GLY A 33 30.00 23.43 -17.55
C GLY A 33 28.75 24.12 -18.13
N ASN A 34 27.87 23.37 -18.80
CA ASN A 34 26.67 23.86 -19.47
C ASN A 34 25.46 22.93 -19.28
N ILE A 35 24.25 23.45 -19.46
CA ILE A 35 23.01 22.67 -19.49
C ILE A 35 22.22 22.95 -20.76
N PHE A 36 21.68 21.90 -21.38
CA PHE A 36 20.88 22.01 -22.59
C PHE A 36 19.40 22.11 -22.23
N ILE A 37 18.68 23.13 -22.71
CA ILE A 37 17.25 23.32 -22.45
C ILE A 37 16.59 23.80 -23.74
N ASN A 38 15.57 23.09 -24.24
CA ASN A 38 14.85 23.43 -25.48
C ASN A 38 15.79 23.76 -26.66
N SER A 39 16.73 22.87 -26.94
CA SER A 39 17.70 23.02 -28.04
C SER A 39 18.64 24.23 -27.92
N LYS A 40 18.74 24.83 -26.73
CA LYS A 40 19.67 25.92 -26.41
C LYS A 40 20.58 25.51 -25.26
N GLU A 41 21.84 25.90 -25.35
CA GLU A 41 22.84 25.67 -24.31
C GLU A 41 22.95 26.89 -23.40
N TYR A 42 22.89 26.68 -22.09
CA TYR A 42 23.04 27.71 -21.06
C TYR A 42 24.25 27.39 -20.19
N SER A 43 25.09 28.40 -19.90
CA SER A 43 26.16 28.22 -18.92
C SER A 43 25.58 28.03 -17.52
N ILE A 44 26.15 27.10 -16.75
CA ILE A 44 25.71 26.84 -15.37
C ILE A 44 25.89 28.06 -14.49
N SER A 45 26.97 28.83 -14.71
CA SER A 45 27.21 30.09 -14.00
C SER A 45 26.05 31.08 -14.16
N LEU A 46 25.35 31.04 -15.30
CA LEU A 46 24.16 31.85 -15.56
C LEU A 46 22.95 31.29 -14.81
N VAL A 47 22.72 29.97 -14.90
CA VAL A 47 21.58 29.30 -14.28
C VAL A 47 21.64 29.37 -12.75
N ASN A 48 22.84 29.24 -12.17
CA ASN A 48 23.05 29.27 -10.73
C ASN A 48 23.31 30.67 -10.16
N LYS A 49 23.07 31.76 -10.92
CA LYS A 49 23.17 33.14 -10.37
C LYS A 49 22.33 33.37 -9.13
N SER A 50 21.23 32.62 -9.02
CA SER A 50 20.30 32.68 -7.89
C SER A 50 20.58 31.64 -6.80
N ASN A 51 21.65 30.86 -6.90
CA ASN A 51 21.97 29.72 -6.02
C ASN A 51 20.85 28.65 -5.95
N VAL A 52 20.03 28.55 -7.00
CA VAL A 52 18.90 27.60 -7.04
C VAL A 52 19.37 26.14 -7.06
N LEU A 53 20.54 25.86 -7.65
CA LEU A 53 21.06 24.49 -7.74
C LEU A 53 21.57 23.99 -6.38
N ASP A 54 21.95 24.92 -5.49
CA ASP A 54 22.41 24.60 -4.14
C ASP A 54 21.26 24.13 -3.23
N LEU A 55 20.00 24.30 -3.65
CA LEU A 55 18.83 23.83 -2.92
C LEU A 55 18.69 22.30 -2.97
N PHE A 56 19.15 21.67 -4.05
CA PHE A 56 18.91 20.26 -4.31
C PHE A 56 20.24 19.54 -4.51
N ASN A 57 20.52 18.54 -3.67
CA ASN A 57 21.82 17.86 -3.66
C ASN A 57 21.96 16.76 -4.72
N GLU A 58 20.90 16.41 -5.44
CA GLU A 58 20.85 15.21 -6.30
C GLU A 58 20.55 15.56 -7.76
N CYS A 59 19.39 15.11 -8.27
CA CYS A 59 18.95 15.33 -9.63
C CYS A 59 17.75 16.28 -9.69
N PHE A 60 17.55 16.86 -10.87
CA PHE A 60 16.39 17.69 -11.15
C PHE A 60 16.04 17.62 -12.64
N ALA A 61 14.79 17.94 -12.95
CA ALA A 61 14.35 18.22 -14.31
C ALA A 61 14.19 19.72 -14.50
N ILE A 62 14.55 20.20 -15.69
CA ILE A 62 14.35 21.60 -16.09
C ILE A 62 13.69 21.67 -17.47
N TYR A 63 12.72 22.56 -17.60
CA TYR A 63 12.04 22.82 -18.88
C TYR A 63 11.51 24.24 -18.95
N HIS A 64 11.18 24.68 -20.17
CA HIS A 64 10.62 26.01 -20.42
C HIS A 64 9.10 25.99 -20.49
N ILE A 65 8.47 27.03 -19.92
CA ILE A 65 7.07 27.37 -20.15
C ILE A 65 6.95 28.80 -20.67
N ASP A 66 5.98 29.02 -21.56
CA ASP A 66 5.74 30.33 -22.16
C ASP A 66 5.01 31.25 -21.17
N GLU A 67 3.98 30.74 -20.50
CA GLU A 67 3.20 31.45 -19.50
C GLU A 67 2.97 30.57 -18.26
N LEU A 68 2.97 31.18 -17.08
CA LEU A 68 2.61 30.53 -15.83
C LEU A 68 1.13 30.80 -15.57
N ASP A 69 0.32 29.74 -15.54
CA ASP A 69 -1.09 29.86 -15.15
C ASP A 69 -1.20 30.47 -13.74
N THR A 70 -1.95 31.56 -13.63
CA THR A 70 -2.27 32.18 -12.34
C THR A 70 -3.41 31.41 -11.68
N CYS A 71 -3.16 30.15 -11.32
CA CYS A 71 -4.05 29.41 -10.45
C CYS A 71 -3.89 29.93 -9.01
N GLU A 72 -4.97 30.36 -8.36
CA GLU A 72 -4.92 30.78 -6.94
C GLU A 72 -4.55 29.59 -6.02
N ASP A 73 -4.81 28.36 -6.47
CA ASP A 73 -4.53 27.12 -5.75
C ASP A 73 -3.11 26.61 -6.07
N ALA A 74 -2.19 26.84 -5.13
CA ALA A 74 -0.79 26.46 -5.25
C ALA A 74 -0.60 24.93 -5.39
N ILE A 75 -1.47 24.11 -4.79
CA ILE A 75 -1.38 22.64 -4.87
C ILE A 75 -1.61 22.20 -6.31
N LYS A 76 -2.71 22.65 -6.92
CA LYS A 76 -3.02 22.34 -8.33
C LYS A 76 -1.95 22.85 -9.29
N LEU A 77 -1.41 24.04 -9.02
CA LEU A 77 -0.34 24.61 -9.84
C LEU A 77 0.91 23.73 -9.79
N VAL A 78 1.34 23.28 -8.62
CA VAL A 78 2.52 22.41 -8.47
C VAL A 78 2.31 21.07 -9.16
N ASP A 79 1.15 20.43 -8.98
CA ASP A 79 0.84 19.16 -9.65
C ASP A 79 0.84 19.32 -11.18
N TYR A 80 0.31 20.43 -11.70
CA TYR A 80 0.35 20.77 -13.11
C TYR A 80 1.78 20.92 -13.63
N LEU A 81 2.65 21.60 -12.88
CA LEU A 81 4.06 21.81 -13.25
C LEU A 81 4.91 20.53 -13.14
N ILE A 82 4.57 19.61 -12.25
CA ILE A 82 5.30 18.34 -12.08
C ILE A 82 4.88 17.31 -13.14
N LYS A 83 3.61 17.30 -13.55
CA LYS A 83 3.03 16.29 -14.44
C LYS A 83 3.84 16.05 -15.74
N PRO A 84 4.34 17.06 -16.47
CA PRO A 84 5.16 16.84 -17.66
C PRO A 84 6.45 16.05 -17.35
N VAL A 85 7.12 16.37 -16.24
CA VAL A 85 8.34 15.68 -15.79
C VAL A 85 8.02 14.25 -15.40
N ASP A 86 6.93 14.04 -14.66
CA ASP A 86 6.51 12.71 -14.24
C ASP A 86 6.19 11.80 -15.44
N TYR A 87 5.54 12.34 -16.47
CA TYR A 87 5.32 11.63 -17.73
C TYR A 87 6.61 11.42 -18.53
N ALA A 88 7.58 12.33 -18.49
CA ALA A 88 8.85 12.10 -19.16
C ALA A 88 9.63 10.95 -18.49
N LEU A 89 9.65 10.90 -17.15
CA LEU A 89 10.33 9.86 -16.38
C LEU A 89 9.81 8.43 -16.66
N ASP A 90 8.58 8.28 -17.14
CA ASP A 90 8.03 6.97 -17.52
C ASP A 90 8.88 6.23 -18.58
N SER A 91 9.58 6.95 -19.47
CA SER A 91 10.48 6.32 -20.44
C SER A 91 11.71 5.68 -19.78
N LEU A 92 12.18 6.26 -18.67
CA LEU A 92 13.23 5.69 -17.82
C LEU A 92 12.68 4.54 -16.98
N ARG A 93 11.52 4.73 -16.34
CA ARG A 93 10.90 3.73 -15.46
C ARG A 93 10.60 2.42 -16.18
N ILE A 94 10.15 2.43 -17.44
CA ILE A 94 9.93 1.19 -18.21
C ILE A 94 11.22 0.38 -18.40
N SER A 95 12.36 1.06 -18.52
CA SER A 95 13.64 0.41 -18.80
C SER A 95 14.39 -0.01 -17.54
N LEU A 96 14.24 0.77 -16.46
CA LEU A 96 15.05 0.62 -15.25
C LEU A 96 14.28 -0.08 -14.12
N ASN A 97 12.98 0.17 -13.97
CA ASN A 97 12.23 -0.36 -12.84
C ASN A 97 11.68 -1.75 -13.15
N THR A 98 11.94 -2.70 -12.25
CA THR A 98 11.41 -4.07 -12.30
C THR A 98 11.14 -4.56 -10.88
N PHE A 99 10.25 -5.55 -10.70
CA PHE A 99 10.08 -6.15 -9.37
C PHE A 99 11.27 -7.03 -8.95
N ALA A 100 12.14 -7.39 -9.90
CA ALA A 100 13.40 -8.06 -9.60
C ALA A 100 14.42 -7.14 -8.89
N PHE A 101 14.32 -5.83 -9.11
CA PHE A 101 15.14 -4.79 -8.51
C PHE A 101 14.27 -3.70 -7.86
N HIS A 102 13.29 -4.10 -7.06
CA HIS A 102 12.30 -3.21 -6.45
C HIS A 102 12.90 -2.15 -5.48
N GLU A 103 14.18 -2.28 -5.11
CA GLU A 103 14.91 -1.27 -4.33
C GLU A 103 15.52 -0.16 -5.20
N GLN A 104 15.51 -0.30 -6.53
CA GLN A 104 16.09 0.65 -7.49
C GLN A 104 14.99 1.38 -8.26
N VAL A 105 14.23 2.22 -7.55
CA VAL A 105 13.11 2.98 -8.11
C VAL A 105 13.47 4.45 -8.19
N ILE A 106 13.15 5.07 -9.33
CA ILE A 106 13.26 6.52 -9.50
C ILE A 106 12.30 7.22 -8.54
N GLY A 107 12.82 8.17 -7.75
CA GLY A 107 12.01 8.91 -6.80
C GLY A 107 10.88 9.73 -7.44
N THR A 108 9.92 10.08 -6.61
CA THR A 108 8.74 10.85 -6.97
C THR A 108 9.16 12.28 -7.36
N PRO A 109 8.91 12.74 -8.59
CA PRO A 109 9.33 14.05 -9.02
C PRO A 109 8.64 15.15 -8.22
N GLY A 110 9.40 16.18 -7.87
CA GLY A 110 9.01 17.29 -7.04
C GLY A 110 8.90 16.96 -5.56
N PHE A 111 9.09 15.71 -5.12
CA PHE A 111 9.10 15.40 -3.70
C PHE A 111 10.41 15.87 -3.08
N TYR A 112 10.31 16.75 -2.08
CA TYR A 112 11.45 17.28 -1.35
C TYR A 112 11.01 17.63 0.07
N GLU A 113 11.67 17.08 1.08
CA GLU A 113 11.39 17.32 2.51
C GLU A 113 9.89 17.26 2.87
N GLY A 114 9.19 16.21 2.42
CA GLY A 114 7.79 15.97 2.74
C GLY A 114 6.80 16.81 1.96
N ASN A 115 7.25 17.58 0.95
CA ASN A 115 6.41 18.46 0.16
C ASN A 115 6.57 18.18 -1.34
N LYS A 116 5.49 18.34 -2.11
CA LYS A 116 5.59 18.55 -3.56
C LYS A 116 6.06 19.97 -3.82
N VAL A 117 7.10 20.14 -4.63
CA VAL A 117 7.75 21.42 -4.87
C VAL A 117 8.01 21.60 -6.37
N ALA A 118 7.71 22.81 -6.84
CA ALA A 118 8.18 23.30 -8.13
C ALA A 118 8.90 24.64 -7.93
N VAL A 119 9.99 24.86 -8.66
CA VAL A 119 10.75 26.10 -8.61
C VAL A 119 10.61 26.84 -9.93
N VAL A 120 10.16 28.10 -9.87
CA VAL A 120 10.05 28.98 -11.03
C VAL A 120 11.25 29.91 -11.05
N LEU A 121 12.03 29.84 -12.13
CA LEU A 121 13.19 30.70 -12.38
C LEU A 121 12.78 31.87 -13.27
N GLY A 122 13.15 33.08 -12.84
CA GLY A 122 12.94 34.30 -13.63
C GLY A 122 13.79 34.28 -14.90
N ASP A 123 13.35 35.01 -15.93
CA ASP A 123 14.00 35.00 -17.26
C ASP A 123 15.44 35.54 -17.25
N ASN A 124 15.85 36.27 -16.20
CA ASN A 124 17.22 36.75 -15.99
C ASN A 124 18.10 35.83 -15.10
N PHE A 125 17.55 34.74 -14.57
CA PHE A 125 18.21 33.78 -13.67
C PHE A 125 18.70 34.34 -12.32
N GLU A 126 18.34 35.58 -11.98
CA GLU A 126 18.80 36.24 -10.75
C GLU A 126 17.88 35.99 -9.56
N SER A 127 16.68 35.47 -9.79
CA SER A 127 15.72 35.12 -8.74
C SER A 127 14.97 33.85 -9.08
N TYR A 128 14.56 33.15 -8.02
CA TYR A 128 13.65 32.02 -8.11
C TYR A 128 12.51 32.17 -7.10
N LYS A 129 11.40 31.47 -7.36
CA LYS A 129 10.28 31.31 -6.44
C LYS A 129 10.00 29.83 -6.25
N ILE A 130 10.01 29.38 -5.00
CA ILE A 130 9.57 28.03 -4.63
C ILE A 130 8.05 28.07 -4.46
N ILE A 131 7.35 27.18 -5.16
CA ILE A 131 5.93 26.94 -4.99
C ILE A 131 5.80 25.59 -4.28
N LYS A 132 5.23 25.61 -3.08
CA LYS A 132 4.93 24.41 -2.30
C LYS A 132 3.52 23.93 -2.62
N GLY A 133 3.41 22.65 -2.93
CA GLY A 133 2.19 21.93 -3.20
C GLY A 133 1.76 21.11 -1.99
N LYS A 134 1.22 19.91 -2.25
CA LYS A 134 0.72 19.00 -1.21
C LYS A 134 1.85 18.45 -0.33
N GLU A 135 1.59 18.35 0.98
CA GLU A 135 2.42 17.59 1.92
C GLU A 135 2.19 16.08 1.72
N LEU A 136 3.27 15.31 1.65
CA LEU A 136 3.26 13.88 1.44
C LEU A 136 3.98 13.20 2.61
N TYR A 137 3.23 12.42 3.38
CA TYR A 137 3.72 11.69 4.55
C TYR A 137 3.49 10.19 4.39
N TYR A 138 4.26 9.38 5.10
CA TYR A 138 4.12 7.92 5.12
C TYR A 138 4.21 7.24 3.75
N GLU A 139 4.83 7.88 2.75
CA GLU A 139 5.04 7.26 1.44
C GLU A 139 5.95 6.05 1.59
N LEU A 140 5.42 4.87 1.27
CA LEU A 140 6.11 3.59 1.39
C LEU A 140 6.74 3.16 0.08
N SER A 141 7.33 4.11 -0.66
CA SER A 141 8.16 3.78 -1.82
C SER A 141 9.47 3.16 -1.32
N GLU A 142 9.59 1.86 -1.55
CA GLU A 142 10.82 1.12 -1.28
C GLU A 142 11.97 1.64 -2.14
N GLY A 143 13.16 1.51 -1.57
CA GLY A 143 14.39 1.59 -2.33
C GLY A 143 15.34 2.68 -1.90
N ILE A 144 16.56 2.50 -2.40
CA ILE A 144 17.74 3.34 -2.19
C ILE A 144 17.95 4.33 -3.34
N GLY A 145 17.14 4.23 -4.41
CA GLY A 145 17.23 5.05 -5.61
C GLY A 145 17.76 4.30 -6.83
N CYS A 146 17.65 4.95 -7.98
CA CYS A 146 17.94 4.36 -9.28
C CYS A 146 19.16 5.03 -9.93
N ASP A 147 20.07 4.22 -10.47
CA ASP A 147 21.18 4.70 -11.30
C ASP A 147 20.81 4.59 -12.78
N ALA A 148 20.71 5.74 -13.45
CA ALA A 148 20.33 5.87 -14.85
C ALA A 148 21.51 6.31 -15.74
N THR A 149 22.74 6.28 -15.24
CA THR A 149 23.95 6.74 -15.95
C THR A 149 24.17 6.05 -17.30
N GLY A 150 23.83 4.77 -17.41
CA GLY A 150 24.00 3.98 -18.64
C GLY A 150 22.81 4.00 -19.60
N PHE A 151 21.83 4.88 -19.40
CA PHE A 151 20.58 4.85 -20.17
C PHE A 151 20.70 5.53 -21.55
N TYR A 152 20.28 4.81 -22.60
CA TYR A 152 20.20 5.32 -23.98
C TYR A 152 18.80 5.06 -24.56
N THR A 153 18.16 6.08 -25.13
CA THR A 153 16.76 6.04 -25.62
C THR A 153 16.68 5.89 -27.13
N ASP A 154 16.27 4.71 -27.63
CA ASP A 154 15.71 4.58 -28.99
C ASP A 154 14.32 3.88 -28.96
N GLU A 155 14.13 2.84 -28.14
CA GLU A 155 12.91 2.01 -28.19
C GLU A 155 11.69 2.59 -27.45
N ASN A 156 11.90 3.53 -26.51
CA ASN A 156 10.87 4.12 -25.64
C ASN A 156 10.43 5.52 -26.07
N ASP A 157 11.03 6.10 -27.11
CA ASP A 157 10.71 7.44 -27.61
C ASP A 157 9.23 7.59 -28.01
N ILE A 158 8.58 6.47 -28.31
CA ILE A 158 7.14 6.43 -28.59
C ILE A 158 6.28 7.01 -27.46
N LEU A 159 6.77 6.96 -26.22
CA LEU A 159 6.11 7.54 -25.05
C LEU A 159 6.29 9.05 -24.91
N LEU A 160 7.21 9.63 -25.69
CA LEU A 160 7.50 11.07 -25.73
C LEU A 160 6.80 11.78 -26.91
N HIS A 161 6.01 11.05 -27.71
CA HIS A 161 5.27 11.61 -28.86
C HIS A 161 4.16 12.60 -28.46
N PHE A 162 3.75 13.47 -29.40
CA PHE A 162 2.64 14.44 -29.22
C PHE A 162 1.28 13.87 -29.64
N ARG A 163 1.09 12.55 -29.57
CA ARG A 163 -0.20 11.94 -29.92
C ARG A 163 -1.21 12.23 -28.80
N GLU A 164 -2.43 12.57 -29.18
CA GLU A 164 -3.54 12.84 -28.24
C GLU A 164 -4.80 12.04 -28.60
N ASP A 165 -4.68 11.08 -29.52
CA ASP A 165 -5.79 10.20 -29.89
C ASP A 165 -6.21 9.27 -28.75
N GLU A 166 -7.41 8.68 -28.86
CA GLU A 166 -8.02 7.91 -27.77
C GLU A 166 -7.21 6.65 -27.40
N VAL A 167 -6.55 6.03 -28.38
CA VAL A 167 -5.68 4.87 -28.15
C VAL A 167 -4.43 5.30 -27.39
N TYR A 168 -3.72 6.32 -27.89
CA TYR A 168 -2.51 6.82 -27.24
C TYR A 168 -2.82 7.28 -25.80
N THR A 169 -3.84 8.10 -25.62
CA THR A 169 -4.23 8.63 -24.31
C THR A 169 -4.57 7.52 -23.33
N LYS A 170 -5.37 6.52 -23.73
CA LYS A 170 -5.71 5.38 -22.86
C LYS A 170 -4.46 4.63 -22.40
N TYR A 171 -3.62 4.17 -23.33
CA TYR A 171 -2.50 3.29 -22.97
C TYR A 171 -1.33 4.04 -22.35
N ARG A 172 -1.13 5.33 -22.69
CA ARG A 172 -0.17 6.19 -22.00
C ARG A 172 -0.55 6.39 -20.53
N ASN A 173 -1.83 6.60 -20.24
CA ASN A 173 -2.33 6.73 -18.87
C ASN A 173 -2.26 5.41 -18.10
N ILE A 174 -2.55 4.27 -18.74
CA ILE A 174 -2.38 2.95 -18.13
C ILE A 174 -0.91 2.72 -17.75
N LEU A 175 0.03 3.00 -18.66
CA LEU A 175 1.47 2.88 -18.36
C LEU A 175 1.90 3.79 -17.21
N HIS A 176 1.48 5.05 -17.25
CA HIS A 176 1.79 6.01 -16.18
C HIS A 176 1.33 5.51 -14.81
N ARG A 177 0.08 5.02 -14.73
CA ARG A 177 -0.49 4.43 -13.53
C ARG A 177 0.18 3.11 -13.13
N LEU A 178 0.65 2.33 -14.10
CA LEU A 178 1.29 1.04 -13.85
C LEU A 178 2.57 1.20 -13.01
N PHE A 179 3.33 2.29 -13.19
CA PHE A 179 4.55 2.51 -12.41
C PHE A 179 4.30 2.66 -10.92
N LYS A 180 3.10 3.12 -10.52
CA LYS A 180 2.70 3.13 -9.11
C LYS A 180 2.70 1.72 -8.52
N ALA A 181 2.45 0.67 -9.32
CA ALA A 181 2.44 -0.70 -8.83
C ALA A 181 3.78 -1.12 -8.20
N ILE A 182 4.90 -0.62 -8.73
CA ILE A 182 6.25 -0.92 -8.20
C ILE A 182 6.46 -0.23 -6.85
N GLN A 183 5.77 0.88 -6.59
CA GLN A 183 5.80 1.59 -5.32
C GLN A 183 4.83 0.99 -4.29
N ILE A 184 3.96 0.05 -4.67
CA ILE A 184 3.05 -0.63 -3.73
C ILE A 184 3.85 -1.70 -2.96
N TYR A 185 4.20 -1.38 -1.71
CA TYR A 185 4.93 -2.28 -0.82
C TYR A 185 4.15 -3.57 -0.46
N ASP A 186 2.82 -3.48 -0.32
CA ASP A 186 2.00 -4.65 -0.01
C ASP A 186 1.78 -5.51 -1.27
N VAL A 187 2.38 -6.70 -1.28
CA VAL A 187 2.36 -7.62 -2.43
C VAL A 187 0.93 -8.02 -2.84
N ASN A 188 -0.01 -8.13 -1.89
CA ASN A 188 -1.39 -8.54 -2.16
C ASN A 188 -2.17 -7.44 -2.88
N THR A 189 -2.00 -6.21 -2.42
CA THR A 189 -2.56 -5.00 -3.05
C THR A 189 -1.91 -4.76 -4.39
N CYS A 190 -0.59 -4.94 -4.50
CA CYS A 190 0.12 -4.86 -5.78
C CYS A 190 -0.44 -5.88 -6.79
N PHE A 191 -0.62 -7.14 -6.37
CA PHE A 191 -1.25 -8.16 -7.21
C PHE A 191 -2.67 -7.78 -7.65
N ALA A 192 -3.52 -7.36 -6.71
CA ALA A 192 -4.89 -6.95 -7.01
C ALA A 192 -4.93 -5.75 -7.97
N TYR A 193 -4.03 -4.79 -7.78
CA TYR A 193 -3.88 -3.61 -8.63
C TYR A 193 -3.45 -3.98 -10.06
N LEU A 194 -2.40 -4.80 -10.20
CA LEU A 194 -1.92 -5.28 -11.49
C LEU A 194 -2.98 -6.10 -12.21
N PHE A 195 -3.64 -7.02 -11.51
CA PHE A 195 -4.65 -7.87 -12.10
C PHE A 195 -5.87 -7.06 -12.57
N SER A 196 -6.33 -6.12 -11.76
CA SER A 196 -7.41 -5.21 -12.13
C SER A 196 -7.07 -4.33 -13.34
N THR A 197 -5.81 -3.89 -13.43
CA THR A 197 -5.31 -3.16 -14.60
C THR A 197 -5.41 -4.03 -15.85
N ILE A 198 -5.07 -5.32 -15.76
CA ILE A 198 -5.17 -6.27 -16.87
C ILE A 198 -6.62 -6.49 -17.32
N GLU A 199 -7.59 -6.53 -16.40
CA GLU A 199 -9.03 -6.63 -16.75
C GLU A 199 -9.53 -5.44 -17.58
N GLY A 200 -8.89 -4.28 -17.44
CA GLY A 200 -9.18 -3.03 -18.16
C GLY A 200 -8.36 -2.79 -19.43
N LEU A 201 -7.40 -3.66 -19.77
CA LEU A 201 -6.50 -3.42 -20.91
C LEU A 201 -7.24 -3.42 -22.25
N ASP A 202 -8.07 -4.44 -22.50
CA ASP A 202 -8.76 -4.60 -23.78
C ASP A 202 -9.58 -3.35 -24.15
N CYS A 203 -9.59 -2.99 -25.44
CA CYS A 203 -10.37 -1.86 -25.94
C CYS A 203 -11.89 -2.11 -25.86
N SER A 204 -12.32 -3.38 -25.83
CA SER A 204 -13.73 -3.75 -25.76
C SER A 204 -14.20 -4.01 -24.33
N THR A 205 -15.27 -3.31 -23.95
CA THR A 205 -15.94 -3.46 -22.65
C THR A 205 -16.96 -4.61 -22.63
N SER A 206 -17.36 -5.14 -23.79
CA SER A 206 -18.42 -6.15 -23.91
C SER A 206 -17.92 -7.59 -23.73
N TYR A 207 -16.62 -7.83 -23.81
CA TYR A 207 -16.06 -9.18 -23.68
C TYR A 207 -15.89 -9.60 -22.21
N ASN A 208 -16.17 -10.88 -21.94
CA ASN A 208 -15.82 -11.49 -20.66
C ASN A 208 -14.29 -11.60 -20.51
N PHE A 209 -13.82 -11.81 -19.28
CA PHE A 209 -12.39 -11.85 -18.99
C PHE A 209 -11.63 -12.94 -19.76
N GLN A 210 -12.25 -14.09 -19.99
CA GLN A 210 -11.62 -15.19 -20.73
C GLN A 210 -11.36 -14.82 -22.20
N THR A 211 -12.30 -14.14 -22.84
CA THR A 211 -12.12 -13.61 -24.20
C THR A 211 -11.09 -12.48 -24.24
N LYS A 212 -11.14 -11.56 -23.28
CA LYS A 212 -10.13 -10.49 -23.13
C LYS A 212 -8.72 -11.05 -22.96
N LYS A 213 -8.56 -12.11 -22.15
CA LYS A 213 -7.27 -12.79 -21.95
C LYS A 213 -6.67 -13.25 -23.27
N ILE A 214 -7.46 -13.95 -24.10
CA ILE A 214 -6.98 -14.46 -25.39
C ILE A 214 -6.51 -13.30 -26.26
N ARG A 215 -7.32 -12.25 -26.36
CA ARG A 215 -7.02 -11.05 -27.14
C ARG A 215 -5.75 -10.34 -26.69
N ILE A 216 -5.59 -10.12 -25.39
CA ILE A 216 -4.40 -9.50 -24.80
C ILE A 216 -3.16 -10.32 -25.12
N LEU A 217 -3.20 -11.63 -24.87
CA LEU A 217 -2.06 -12.53 -25.10
C LEU A 217 -1.70 -12.63 -26.59
N SER A 218 -2.67 -12.84 -27.47
CA SER A 218 -2.45 -12.94 -28.92
C SER A 218 -1.81 -11.68 -29.51
N PHE A 219 -2.08 -10.50 -28.93
CA PHE A 219 -1.56 -9.24 -29.46
C PHE A 219 -0.09 -8.96 -29.07
N ILE A 220 0.42 -9.59 -28.01
CA ILE A 220 1.78 -9.34 -27.49
C ILE A 220 2.81 -10.41 -27.83
N VAL A 221 2.36 -11.60 -28.24
CA VAL A 221 3.22 -12.75 -28.54
C VAL A 221 3.56 -12.85 -30.02
N LYS A 222 4.68 -13.50 -30.32
CA LYS A 222 5.18 -13.64 -31.70
C LYS A 222 4.80 -14.96 -32.37
N ASN A 223 4.52 -16.01 -31.58
CA ASN A 223 4.28 -17.35 -32.09
C ASN A 223 3.44 -18.20 -31.11
N GLN A 224 2.92 -19.32 -31.60
CA GLN A 224 2.02 -20.22 -30.85
C GLN A 224 2.65 -20.76 -29.55
N ASN A 225 3.94 -21.09 -29.57
CA ASN A 225 4.61 -21.63 -28.37
C ASN A 225 4.66 -20.60 -27.23
N GLU A 226 4.95 -19.33 -27.56
CA GLU A 226 4.91 -18.23 -26.58
C GLU A 226 3.49 -17.99 -26.05
N PHE A 227 2.49 -18.06 -26.94
CA PHE A 227 1.08 -17.96 -26.58
C PHE A 227 0.67 -19.06 -25.59
N ASP A 228 1.03 -20.32 -25.85
CA ASP A 228 0.65 -21.47 -25.02
C ASP A 228 1.26 -21.36 -23.61
N ILE A 229 2.53 -20.99 -23.52
CA ILE A 229 3.24 -20.80 -22.23
C ILE A 229 2.57 -19.69 -21.40
N LEU A 230 2.37 -18.51 -21.99
CA LEU A 230 1.76 -17.38 -21.28
C LEU A 230 0.30 -17.67 -20.93
N SER A 231 -0.44 -18.35 -21.81
CA SER A 231 -1.83 -18.77 -21.55
C SER A 231 -1.93 -19.68 -20.33
N GLN A 232 -1.02 -20.65 -20.18
CA GLN A 232 -0.96 -21.54 -19.03
C GLN A 232 -0.59 -20.80 -17.74
N GLN A 233 0.44 -19.96 -17.80
CA GLN A 233 0.90 -19.16 -16.66
C GLN A 233 -0.19 -18.20 -16.17
N PHE A 234 -0.84 -17.48 -17.09
CA PHE A 234 -1.87 -16.51 -16.75
C PHE A 234 -3.16 -17.17 -16.27
N TYR A 235 -3.47 -18.38 -16.73
CA TYR A 235 -4.56 -19.19 -16.17
C TYR A 235 -4.31 -19.54 -14.69
N PHE A 236 -3.08 -19.90 -14.32
CA PHE A 236 -2.72 -20.13 -12.92
C PHE A 236 -2.90 -18.87 -12.07
N TYR A 237 -2.47 -17.70 -12.55
CA TYR A 237 -2.65 -16.44 -11.81
C TYR A 237 -4.12 -16.06 -11.64
N SER A 238 -4.90 -16.14 -12.72
CA SER A 238 -6.29 -15.70 -12.74
C SER A 238 -7.27 -16.62 -12.02
N LYS A 239 -6.97 -17.93 -11.96
CA LYS A 239 -7.87 -18.92 -11.35
C LYS A 239 -7.41 -19.37 -9.97
N THR A 240 -6.12 -19.68 -9.81
CA THR A 240 -5.61 -20.25 -8.56
C THR A 240 -5.22 -19.14 -7.60
N VAL A 241 -4.27 -18.29 -7.98
CA VAL A 241 -3.71 -17.26 -7.08
C VAL A 241 -4.75 -16.21 -6.70
N ARG A 242 -5.51 -15.71 -7.68
CA ARG A 242 -6.60 -14.75 -7.45
C ARG A 242 -7.64 -15.27 -6.46
N THR A 243 -7.99 -16.56 -6.54
CA THR A 243 -9.02 -17.12 -5.67
C THR A 243 -8.56 -17.15 -4.22
N GLU A 244 -7.33 -17.58 -3.97
CA GLU A 244 -6.79 -17.62 -2.61
C GLU A 244 -6.65 -16.22 -1.99
N ILE A 245 -6.22 -15.22 -2.77
CA ILE A 245 -6.03 -13.85 -2.26
C ILE A 245 -7.34 -13.07 -2.15
N ILE A 246 -8.10 -13.00 -3.24
CA ILE A 246 -9.30 -12.14 -3.31
C ILE A 246 -10.48 -12.78 -2.60
N HIS A 247 -10.57 -14.11 -2.56
CA HIS A 247 -11.75 -14.82 -2.03
C HIS A 247 -11.49 -15.63 -0.76
N ALA A 248 -10.27 -16.10 -0.52
CA ALA A 248 -9.92 -16.79 0.74
C ALA A 248 -9.14 -15.90 1.73
N GLY A 249 -8.85 -14.64 1.38
CA GLY A 249 -8.15 -13.69 2.26
C GLY A 249 -6.68 -14.03 2.52
N LYS A 250 -6.12 -15.05 1.85
CA LYS A 250 -4.73 -15.47 2.07
C LYS A 250 -3.75 -14.46 1.52
N SER A 251 -2.61 -14.34 2.18
CA SER A 251 -1.49 -13.57 1.65
C SER A 251 -0.76 -14.37 0.56
N LEU A 252 -0.15 -13.68 -0.41
CA LEU A 252 0.76 -14.29 -1.38
C LEU A 252 1.88 -15.08 -0.71
N TYR A 253 2.35 -14.62 0.45
CA TYR A 253 3.36 -15.31 1.26
C TYR A 253 2.87 -16.65 1.83
N ASP A 254 1.56 -16.83 1.98
CA ASP A 254 0.97 -18.10 2.44
C ASP A 254 0.87 -19.13 1.29
N ILE A 255 0.96 -18.66 0.04
CA ILE A 255 0.66 -19.45 -1.17
C ILE A 255 1.94 -19.74 -1.97
N LEU A 256 2.90 -18.80 -2.00
CA LEU A 256 4.08 -18.88 -2.87
C LEU A 256 5.37 -18.48 -2.15
N PRO A 257 6.52 -19.09 -2.52
CA PRO A 257 7.83 -18.56 -2.14
C PRO A 257 8.06 -17.14 -2.62
N TRP A 258 8.67 -16.29 -1.80
CA TRP A 258 8.91 -14.87 -2.10
C TRP A 258 9.53 -14.60 -3.47
N LYS A 259 10.54 -15.38 -3.90
CA LYS A 259 11.12 -15.25 -5.26
C LYS A 259 10.10 -15.45 -6.36
N LYS A 260 9.15 -16.38 -6.16
CA LYS A 260 8.04 -16.62 -7.10
C LYS A 260 6.99 -15.52 -7.04
N ILE A 261 6.82 -14.85 -5.90
CA ILE A 261 5.91 -13.69 -5.77
C ILE A 261 6.42 -12.54 -6.63
N TYR A 262 7.68 -12.11 -6.48
CA TYR A 262 8.21 -11.02 -7.31
C TYR A 262 8.24 -11.38 -8.79
N ASN A 263 8.60 -12.62 -9.15
CA ASN A 263 8.49 -13.08 -10.53
C ASN A 263 7.04 -13.01 -11.03
N LEU A 264 6.05 -13.36 -10.22
CA LEU A 264 4.64 -13.25 -10.59
C LEU A 264 4.26 -11.79 -10.83
N LEU A 265 4.58 -10.88 -9.91
CA LEU A 265 4.29 -9.45 -10.03
C LEU A 265 4.98 -8.85 -11.27
N ASP A 266 6.24 -9.19 -11.50
CA ASP A 266 7.01 -8.76 -12.67
C ASP A 266 6.38 -9.25 -13.98
N ASN A 267 5.94 -10.52 -14.03
CA ASN A 267 5.28 -11.07 -15.21
C ASN A 267 3.95 -10.36 -15.51
N LEU A 268 3.15 -10.04 -14.48
CA LEU A 268 1.91 -9.27 -14.65
C LEU A 268 2.21 -7.83 -15.12
N TYR A 269 3.20 -7.18 -14.51
CA TYR A 269 3.64 -5.84 -14.87
C TYR A 269 4.13 -5.78 -16.33
N LEU A 270 5.03 -6.67 -16.74
CA LEU A 270 5.56 -6.73 -18.09
C LEU A 270 4.48 -7.07 -19.13
N LEU A 271 3.46 -7.85 -18.77
CA LEU A 271 2.31 -8.12 -19.65
C LEU A 271 1.55 -6.83 -19.97
N VAL A 272 1.29 -5.98 -18.96
CA VAL A 272 0.66 -4.67 -19.15
C VAL A 272 1.53 -3.77 -20.03
N VAL A 273 2.83 -3.68 -19.73
CA VAL A 273 3.78 -2.87 -20.52
C VAL A 273 3.76 -3.30 -21.99
N LYS A 274 3.92 -4.60 -22.26
CA LYS A 274 3.95 -5.15 -23.64
C LYS A 274 2.68 -4.82 -24.40
N PHE A 275 1.50 -4.98 -23.79
CA PHE A 275 0.23 -4.71 -24.45
C PHE A 275 0.05 -3.22 -24.77
N CYS A 276 0.37 -2.34 -23.81
CA CYS A 276 0.28 -0.89 -24.01
C CYS A 276 1.26 -0.43 -25.11
N MET A 277 2.51 -0.90 -25.06
CA MET A 277 3.52 -0.58 -26.08
C MET A 277 3.13 -1.11 -27.46
N ALA A 278 2.61 -2.33 -27.56
CA ALA A 278 2.10 -2.89 -28.82
C ALA A 278 0.93 -2.08 -29.37
N SER A 279 0.00 -1.65 -28.49
CA SER A 279 -1.17 -0.85 -28.88
C SER A 279 -0.74 0.51 -29.44
N ILE A 280 0.20 1.20 -28.78
CA ILE A 280 0.73 2.47 -29.25
C ILE A 280 1.54 2.29 -30.56
N LYS A 281 2.43 1.29 -30.61
CA LYS A 281 3.26 0.95 -31.78
C LYS A 281 2.44 0.51 -33.00
N SER A 282 1.21 0.02 -32.80
CA SER A 282 0.32 -0.36 -33.89
C SER A 282 -0.06 0.83 -34.80
N GLY A 283 0.05 2.06 -34.30
CA GLY A 283 -0.37 3.27 -35.01
C GLY A 283 -1.90 3.45 -35.13
N ALA A 284 -2.71 2.58 -34.51
CA ALA A 284 -4.16 2.80 -34.43
C ALA A 284 -4.46 4.08 -33.66
N THR A 285 -5.42 4.87 -34.16
CA THR A 285 -5.84 6.14 -33.55
C THR A 285 -7.21 6.04 -32.89
N THR A 286 -8.02 5.03 -33.26
CA THR A 286 -9.32 4.75 -32.66
C THR A 286 -9.41 3.34 -32.07
N PHE A 287 -10.33 3.12 -31.13
CA PHE A 287 -10.57 1.80 -30.54
C PHE A 287 -11.12 0.80 -31.54
N SER A 288 -11.86 1.25 -32.56
CA SER A 288 -12.35 0.40 -33.65
C SER A 288 -11.19 -0.14 -34.48
N GLU A 289 -10.25 0.73 -34.89
CA GLU A 289 -9.04 0.32 -35.62
C GLU A 289 -8.18 -0.63 -34.80
N LEU A 290 -8.06 -0.39 -33.49
CA LEU A 290 -7.30 -1.27 -32.62
C LEU A 290 -7.99 -2.64 -32.45
N ASP A 291 -9.32 -2.66 -32.32
CA ASP A 291 -10.10 -3.90 -32.22
C ASP A 291 -9.92 -4.79 -33.46
N GLU A 292 -9.96 -4.19 -34.65
CA GLU A 292 -9.71 -4.90 -35.92
C GLU A 292 -8.33 -5.56 -35.93
N LYS A 293 -7.27 -4.80 -35.59
CA LYS A 293 -5.89 -5.31 -35.51
C LYS A 293 -5.73 -6.43 -34.49
N ILE A 294 -6.38 -6.31 -33.34
CA ILE A 294 -6.37 -7.37 -32.31
C ILE A 294 -7.08 -8.62 -32.82
N CYS A 295 -8.23 -8.47 -33.49
CA CYS A 295 -8.98 -9.60 -34.06
C CYS A 295 -8.19 -10.32 -35.14
N GLU A 296 -7.52 -9.59 -36.04
CA GLU A 296 -6.61 -10.15 -37.04
C GLU A 296 -5.51 -10.99 -36.38
N LYS A 297 -4.87 -10.44 -35.33
CA LYS A 297 -3.84 -11.14 -34.56
C LYS A 297 -4.37 -12.39 -33.86
N CYS A 298 -5.58 -12.34 -33.30
CA CYS A 298 -6.18 -13.50 -32.63
C CYS A 298 -6.34 -14.71 -33.57
N ASN A 299 -6.61 -14.47 -34.85
CA ASN A 299 -6.80 -15.54 -35.83
C ASN A 299 -5.50 -16.30 -36.15
N GLU A 300 -4.34 -15.79 -35.76
CA GLU A 300 -3.05 -16.45 -35.93
C GLU A 300 -2.80 -17.57 -34.90
N PHE A 301 -3.60 -17.65 -33.84
CA PHE A 301 -3.36 -18.54 -32.70
C PHE A 301 -4.51 -19.52 -32.44
N LEU A 302 -4.15 -20.74 -32.06
CA LEU A 302 -5.09 -21.77 -31.61
C LEU A 302 -5.16 -21.77 -30.08
N TYR A 303 -6.35 -21.59 -29.52
CA TYR A 303 -6.55 -21.67 -28.08
C TYR A 303 -6.83 -23.11 -27.63
N SER A 304 -5.95 -23.67 -26.82
CA SER A 304 -6.23 -24.86 -26.02
C SER A 304 -6.48 -24.46 -24.56
N SER A 305 -7.49 -25.07 -23.93
CA SER A 305 -7.75 -24.81 -22.50
C SER A 305 -6.59 -25.36 -21.67
N PRO A 306 -5.92 -24.55 -20.83
CA PRO A 306 -4.80 -25.01 -20.02
C PRO A 306 -5.22 -26.10 -19.02
N ASN A 307 -4.38 -27.15 -18.88
CA ASN A 307 -4.48 -28.13 -17.80
C ASN A 307 -3.76 -27.58 -16.56
N SER A 308 -4.41 -27.58 -15.40
CA SER A 308 -3.86 -27.00 -14.17
C SER A 308 -3.55 -28.05 -13.10
N ASP A 309 -2.35 -28.61 -13.17
CA ASP A 309 -1.71 -29.33 -12.07
C ASP A 309 -0.47 -28.56 -11.56
N ILE A 310 -0.52 -27.23 -11.56
CA ILE A 310 0.53 -26.44 -10.90
C ILE A 310 0.21 -26.43 -9.41
N ALA A 311 0.89 -27.30 -8.67
CA ALA A 311 0.76 -27.38 -7.22
C ALA A 311 1.21 -26.06 -6.57
N ILE A 312 0.37 -25.54 -5.68
CA ILE A 312 0.74 -24.51 -4.71
C ILE A 312 1.76 -25.18 -3.78
N SER A 313 2.99 -24.69 -3.79
CA SER A 313 4.01 -25.11 -2.83
C SER A 313 3.98 -24.11 -1.69
N GLU A 314 3.52 -24.54 -0.53
CA GLU A 314 3.77 -23.81 0.72
C GLU A 314 5.28 -23.51 0.83
N MET A 315 5.63 -22.33 1.33
CA MET A 315 7.02 -22.08 1.69
C MET A 315 7.42 -23.08 2.78
N PRO A 316 8.56 -23.78 2.65
CA PRO A 316 9.15 -24.44 3.80
C PRO A 316 9.82 -23.37 4.67
N VAL A 317 9.04 -22.53 5.36
CA VAL A 317 9.53 -21.86 6.55
C VAL A 317 9.49 -22.91 7.64
N THR A 318 10.66 -23.39 8.06
CA THR A 318 10.71 -24.25 9.24
C THR A 318 10.56 -23.35 10.46
N VAL A 319 9.44 -23.49 11.16
CA VAL A 319 9.20 -22.81 12.43
C VAL A 319 10.08 -23.48 13.49
N PHE A 320 11.08 -22.78 14.00
CA PHE A 320 11.98 -23.29 15.04
C PHE A 320 11.60 -22.70 16.40
N GLY A 321 10.49 -23.15 16.95
CA GLY A 321 10.00 -22.67 18.25
C GLY A 321 9.39 -21.27 18.18
N LYS A 322 9.33 -20.63 19.36
CA LYS A 322 8.69 -19.33 19.59
C LYS A 322 9.70 -18.32 20.13
N CYS A 323 9.52 -17.05 19.83
CA CYS A 323 10.29 -15.97 20.43
C CYS A 323 9.53 -14.65 20.38
N ASP A 324 10.05 -13.66 21.09
CA ASP A 324 9.45 -12.33 21.17
C ASP A 324 10.15 -11.39 20.19
N TYR A 325 9.38 -10.45 19.68
CA TYR A 325 9.86 -9.42 18.77
C TYR A 325 9.45 -8.05 19.25
N PHE A 326 10.24 -7.05 18.88
CA PHE A 326 9.87 -5.67 19.10
C PHE A 326 10.38 -4.76 17.98
N ALA A 327 9.69 -3.65 17.77
CA ALA A 327 9.95 -2.70 16.70
C ALA A 327 9.52 -1.28 17.09
N GLU A 328 10.18 -0.28 16.50
CA GLU A 328 9.95 1.15 16.79
C GLU A 328 8.61 1.64 16.23
N VAL A 329 8.02 2.65 16.89
CA VAL A 329 6.80 3.34 16.46
C VAL A 329 7.01 4.86 16.68
N ASN A 330 7.83 5.48 15.83
CA ASN A 330 8.45 6.80 16.07
C ASN A 330 7.48 7.93 16.45
N ASN A 331 6.42 8.17 15.67
CA ASN A 331 5.49 9.26 15.96
C ASN A 331 4.41 8.93 17.02
N LEU A 332 4.43 7.75 17.66
CA LEU A 332 3.40 7.35 18.64
C LEU A 332 3.61 8.06 19.97
N ASN A 333 2.77 9.04 20.30
CA ASN A 333 2.87 9.76 21.56
C ASN A 333 1.94 9.14 22.61
N ILE A 334 2.56 8.37 23.50
CA ILE A 334 1.92 7.73 24.66
C ILE A 334 2.74 8.00 25.92
N ASP A 335 2.06 8.28 27.02
CA ASP A 335 2.65 8.54 28.33
C ASP A 335 2.59 7.32 29.27
N THR A 336 1.69 6.39 28.93
CA THR A 336 1.40 5.12 29.61
C THR A 336 1.46 3.98 28.61
N CYS A 337 1.75 2.77 29.10
CA CYS A 337 1.75 1.56 28.29
C CYS A 337 0.34 1.26 27.76
N LEU A 338 0.25 0.87 26.50
CA LEU A 338 -1.00 0.44 25.85
C LEU A 338 -0.94 -1.04 25.51
N LYS A 339 -2.04 -1.77 25.76
CA LYS A 339 -2.23 -3.14 25.31
C LYS A 339 -3.35 -3.17 24.28
N ILE A 340 -3.05 -3.62 23.07
CA ILE A 340 -4.04 -3.77 21.99
C ILE A 340 -3.87 -5.16 21.37
N GLY A 341 -4.89 -6.00 21.52
CA GLY A 341 -4.77 -7.44 21.32
C GLY A 341 -3.65 -8.00 22.22
N GLU A 342 -2.73 -8.72 21.59
CA GLU A 342 -1.52 -9.29 22.23
C GLU A 342 -0.29 -8.38 22.09
N THR A 343 -0.44 -7.15 21.57
CA THR A 343 0.68 -6.23 21.36
C THR A 343 0.76 -5.21 22.50
N LEU A 344 1.96 -5.06 23.06
CA LEU A 344 2.26 -4.10 24.12
C LEU A 344 3.02 -2.90 23.52
N PHE A 345 2.51 -1.69 23.68
CA PHE A 345 3.18 -0.45 23.26
C PHE A 345 3.73 0.28 24.48
N LEU A 346 5.00 0.69 24.39
CA LEU A 346 5.74 1.30 25.47
C LEU A 346 6.16 2.74 25.09
N PRO A 347 5.96 3.71 26.00
CA PRO A 347 6.52 5.06 25.86
C PRO A 347 8.04 5.04 25.69
N ALA A 348 8.60 6.05 24.99
CA ALA A 348 10.05 6.21 24.81
C ALA A 348 10.83 6.22 26.14
N ASN A 349 10.26 6.85 27.19
CA ASN A 349 10.86 6.95 28.51
C ASN A 349 10.70 5.69 29.38
N SER A 350 10.19 4.57 28.84
CA SER A 350 10.01 3.33 29.62
C SER A 350 11.32 2.78 30.18
N LYS A 351 12.46 3.02 29.49
CA LYS A 351 13.80 2.63 29.96
C LYS A 351 14.20 3.32 31.27
N ASP A 352 13.67 4.50 31.53
CA ASP A 352 13.95 5.26 32.75
C ASP A 352 13.10 4.77 33.93
N LYS A 353 12.07 3.95 33.66
CA LYS A 353 11.06 3.51 34.62
C LYS A 353 11.17 2.03 35.03
N VAL A 354 12.33 1.41 34.80
CA VAL A 354 12.56 -0.04 35.06
C VAL A 354 12.29 -0.41 36.52
N LYS A 355 12.61 0.50 37.46
CA LYS A 355 12.38 0.28 38.90
C LYS A 355 10.88 0.20 39.21
N GLU A 356 10.10 1.10 38.64
CA GLU A 356 8.65 1.17 38.83
C GLU A 356 7.94 -0.04 38.24
N PHE A 357 8.36 -0.52 37.07
CA PHE A 357 7.87 -1.79 36.51
C PHE A 357 8.23 -2.98 37.41
N TYR A 358 9.43 -2.99 37.98
CA TYR A 358 9.87 -4.07 38.88
C TYR A 358 9.02 -4.14 40.15
N GLU A 359 8.68 -2.99 40.74
CA GLU A 359 7.79 -2.90 41.91
C GLU A 359 6.38 -3.45 41.61
N VAL A 360 5.86 -3.22 40.39
CA VAL A 360 4.57 -3.80 39.95
C VAL A 360 4.66 -5.31 39.86
N TYR A 361 5.72 -5.83 39.23
CA TYR A 361 5.92 -7.26 39.03
C TYR A 361 6.15 -8.01 40.35
N GLU A 362 6.99 -7.49 41.23
CA GLU A 362 7.28 -8.06 42.55
C GLU A 362 5.97 -8.19 43.38
N HIS A 363 5.17 -7.12 43.41
CA HIS A 363 3.87 -7.17 44.09
C HIS A 363 2.91 -8.20 43.48
N GLY A 364 2.87 -8.29 42.15
CA GLY A 364 2.05 -9.28 41.44
C GLY A 364 2.46 -10.71 41.76
N LEU A 365 3.76 -10.99 41.80
CA LEU A 365 4.29 -12.30 42.19
C LEU A 365 3.92 -12.69 43.62
N GLU A 366 4.00 -11.75 44.58
CA GLU A 366 3.58 -12.00 45.96
C GLU A 366 2.11 -12.43 46.03
N LEU A 367 1.23 -11.73 45.33
CA LEU A 367 -0.20 -12.08 45.25
C LEU A 367 -0.43 -13.43 44.57
N CYS A 368 0.28 -13.71 43.47
CA CYS A 368 0.22 -15.01 42.81
C CYS A 368 0.61 -16.15 43.75
N LEU A 369 1.67 -15.97 44.55
CA LEU A 369 2.13 -16.96 45.53
C LEU A 369 1.16 -17.11 46.71
N GLU A 370 0.63 -16.00 47.24
CA GLU A 370 -0.28 -16.02 48.39
C GLU A 370 -1.62 -16.68 48.06
N TYR A 371 -2.17 -16.39 46.87
CA TYR A 371 -3.52 -16.82 46.47
C TYR A 371 -3.53 -17.97 45.45
N GLY A 372 -2.37 -18.44 44.99
CA GLY A 372 -2.25 -19.50 43.99
C GLY A 372 -2.78 -19.10 42.61
N LEU A 373 -2.57 -17.84 42.21
CA LEU A 373 -3.03 -17.28 40.94
C LEU A 373 -1.97 -17.42 39.84
N ASP A 374 -2.40 -17.55 38.59
CA ASP A 374 -1.52 -17.52 37.42
C ASP A 374 -1.22 -16.06 37.04
N GLU A 375 0.07 -15.73 36.81
CA GLU A 375 0.54 -14.42 36.38
C GLU A 375 -0.14 -13.96 35.08
N LYS A 376 -0.54 -14.90 34.22
CA LYS A 376 -1.26 -14.63 32.97
C LYS A 376 -2.73 -14.23 33.17
N VAL A 377 -3.25 -14.44 34.38
CA VAL A 377 -4.66 -14.19 34.72
C VAL A 377 -4.79 -13.00 35.68
N LEU A 378 -3.82 -12.80 36.58
CA LEU A 378 -3.85 -11.70 37.53
C LEU A 378 -3.69 -10.34 36.82
N LYS A 379 -4.76 -9.55 36.83
CA LYS A 379 -4.81 -8.22 36.21
C LYS A 379 -4.10 -7.19 37.08
N VAL A 380 -3.36 -6.29 36.45
CA VAL A 380 -2.82 -5.08 37.07
C VAL A 380 -3.93 -4.04 37.16
N ASP A 381 -4.33 -3.71 38.38
CA ASP A 381 -5.40 -2.76 38.65
C ASP A 381 -4.95 -1.66 39.63
N SER A 382 -5.89 -0.86 40.13
CA SER A 382 -5.60 0.27 41.03
C SER A 382 -4.98 -0.11 42.38
N TYR A 383 -4.96 -1.40 42.76
CA TYR A 383 -4.33 -1.86 43.99
C TYR A 383 -2.83 -2.10 43.83
N PHE A 384 -2.32 -2.19 42.59
CA PHE A 384 -0.91 -2.36 42.33
C PHE A 384 -0.12 -1.05 42.52
N PRO A 385 1.13 -1.10 43.00
CA PRO A 385 2.03 0.04 42.96
C PRO A 385 2.25 0.46 41.49
N ASN A 386 2.44 1.75 41.25
CA ASN A 386 2.70 2.29 39.90
C ASN A 386 1.70 1.87 38.80
N TYR A 387 0.47 1.48 39.13
CA TYR A 387 -0.54 1.06 38.14
C TYR A 387 -0.86 2.13 37.09
N HIS A 388 -0.60 3.41 37.41
CA HIS A 388 -0.76 4.54 36.50
C HIS A 388 0.15 4.47 35.27
N LEU A 389 1.16 3.59 35.25
CA LEU A 389 1.97 3.31 34.08
C LEU A 389 1.20 2.55 32.99
N PHE A 390 0.08 1.93 33.31
CA PHE A 390 -0.72 1.13 32.41
C PHE A 390 -2.03 1.84 32.07
N SER A 391 -2.31 1.98 30.79
CA SER A 391 -3.54 2.62 30.32
C SER A 391 -4.77 1.79 30.68
N LYS A 392 -5.87 2.49 30.96
CA LYS A 392 -7.21 1.90 31.05
C LYS A 392 -7.86 2.02 29.68
N PHE A 393 -7.70 1.00 28.85
CA PHE A 393 -8.56 0.85 27.68
C PHE A 393 -9.99 0.60 28.17
N ASN A 394 -11.01 1.23 27.58
CA ASN A 394 -12.43 1.13 28.00
C ASN A 394 -13.07 -0.29 27.86
N ILE A 395 -12.25 -1.36 27.81
CA ILE A 395 -12.65 -2.76 27.67
C ILE A 395 -12.02 -3.54 28.83
N GLU A 396 -12.78 -3.70 29.93
CA GLU A 396 -12.30 -4.27 31.21
C GLU A 396 -11.74 -5.70 31.11
N GLU A 397 -12.15 -6.48 30.10
CA GLU A 397 -11.66 -7.83 29.88
C GLU A 397 -10.20 -7.89 29.37
N LYS A 398 -9.60 -6.74 29.00
CA LYS A 398 -8.35 -6.68 28.24
C LYS A 398 -7.25 -5.85 28.90
N SER A 399 -7.29 -5.78 30.23
CA SER A 399 -6.26 -5.15 31.06
C SER A 399 -4.91 -5.85 30.96
N PHE A 400 -3.86 -5.12 31.34
CA PHE A 400 -2.55 -5.69 31.59
C PHE A 400 -2.61 -6.75 32.69
N THR A 401 -1.80 -7.80 32.54
CA THR A 401 -1.60 -8.86 33.53
C THR A 401 -0.19 -8.78 34.10
N VAL A 402 0.07 -9.48 35.21
CA VAL A 402 1.43 -9.57 35.78
C VAL A 402 2.42 -10.14 34.77
N TRP A 403 1.98 -11.09 33.93
CA TRP A 403 2.78 -11.62 32.82
C TRP A 403 3.17 -10.56 31.79
N ASP A 404 2.27 -9.64 31.43
CA ASP A 404 2.62 -8.55 30.51
C ASP A 404 3.73 -7.66 31.09
N VAL A 405 3.73 -7.46 32.42
CA VAL A 405 4.78 -6.70 33.13
C VAL A 405 6.12 -7.44 33.09
N ASP A 406 6.12 -8.77 33.23
CA ASP A 406 7.34 -9.59 33.08
C ASP A 406 7.95 -9.45 31.68
N VAL A 407 7.12 -9.51 30.65
CA VAL A 407 7.56 -9.34 29.25
C VAL A 407 8.19 -7.95 29.04
N ILE A 408 7.56 -6.90 29.58
CA ILE A 408 8.09 -5.53 29.56
C ILE A 408 9.46 -5.47 30.25
N LEU A 409 9.56 -5.98 31.48
CA LEU A 409 10.80 -5.95 32.26
C LEU A 409 11.93 -6.72 31.57
N THR A 410 11.64 -7.93 31.11
CA THR A 410 12.59 -8.77 30.38
C THR A 410 13.15 -8.03 29.17
N THR A 411 12.32 -7.28 28.46
CA THR A 411 12.75 -6.48 27.30
C THR A 411 13.62 -5.30 27.71
N LEU A 412 13.19 -4.51 28.71
CA LEU A 412 13.92 -3.32 29.16
C LEU A 412 15.29 -3.65 29.77
N LEU A 413 15.37 -4.74 30.54
CA LEU A 413 16.62 -5.18 31.18
C LEU A 413 17.71 -5.61 30.19
N ARG A 414 17.34 -5.94 28.94
CA ARG A 414 18.28 -6.35 27.89
C ARG A 414 18.95 -5.18 27.15
N LYS A 415 18.73 -3.92 27.58
CA LYS A 415 19.37 -2.69 27.04
C LYS A 415 19.19 -2.53 25.52
N ILE A 416 17.93 -2.52 25.07
CA ILE A 416 17.57 -2.24 23.67
C ILE A 416 18.08 -0.86 23.22
N SER A 417 18.61 -0.78 21.99
CA SER A 417 19.06 0.48 21.36
C SER A 417 17.93 1.19 20.61
N ILE A 418 16.76 1.35 21.24
CA ILE A 418 15.59 2.03 20.66
C ILE A 418 15.23 3.24 21.52
N ASP A 419 15.43 4.46 21.05
CA ASP A 419 15.16 5.67 21.84
C ASP A 419 13.78 6.30 21.53
N ALA A 420 13.03 5.65 20.64
CA ALA A 420 11.65 5.97 20.29
C ALA A 420 10.64 5.13 21.11
N PRO A 421 9.34 5.48 21.09
CA PRO A 421 8.27 4.55 21.49
C PRO A 421 8.37 3.26 20.67
N PHE A 422 8.05 2.13 21.27
CA PHE A 422 8.20 0.83 20.61
C PHE A 422 7.13 -0.16 21.06
N ALA A 423 6.97 -1.22 20.28
CA ALA A 423 5.97 -2.25 20.52
C ALA A 423 6.63 -3.62 20.70
N ILE A 424 6.00 -4.49 21.49
CA ILE A 424 6.43 -5.85 21.79
C ILE A 424 5.30 -6.82 21.39
N ILE A 425 5.67 -7.89 20.70
CA ILE A 425 4.81 -9.07 20.47
C ILE A 425 5.53 -10.32 20.96
N GLU A 426 4.86 -11.08 21.82
CA GLU A 426 5.43 -12.31 22.37
C GLU A 426 5.03 -13.56 21.58
N ASN A 427 5.73 -14.66 21.84
CA ASN A 427 5.33 -16.00 21.40
C ASN A 427 5.07 -16.15 19.89
N GLN A 428 5.77 -15.36 19.09
CA GLN A 428 5.70 -15.43 17.64
C GLN A 428 6.58 -16.56 17.12
N SER A 429 6.20 -17.11 15.97
CA SER A 429 7.00 -18.15 15.33
C SER A 429 8.41 -17.62 15.05
N TYR A 430 9.44 -18.39 15.43
CA TYR A 430 10.82 -18.05 15.08
C TYR A 430 11.14 -18.59 13.68
N TRP A 431 11.41 -17.68 12.74
CA TRP A 431 11.62 -18.04 11.34
C TRP A 431 13.12 -18.17 11.10
N LYS A 432 13.58 -19.41 10.97
CA LYS A 432 14.97 -19.67 10.56
C LYS A 432 15.01 -19.85 9.06
N SER A 433 16.00 -19.22 8.41
CA SER A 433 16.23 -19.50 7.00
C SER A 433 16.47 -21.00 6.80
N PRO A 434 15.81 -21.65 5.83
CA PRO A 434 16.05 -23.05 5.49
C PRO A 434 17.46 -23.27 4.89
N THR A 435 18.17 -22.20 4.53
CA THR A 435 19.56 -22.26 4.08
C THR A 435 20.51 -22.00 5.24
N ASN A 436 21.57 -22.80 5.36
CA ASN A 436 22.67 -22.63 6.34
C ASN A 436 23.55 -21.37 6.06
N GLY A 437 23.04 -20.37 5.35
CA GLY A 437 23.75 -19.15 4.96
C GLY A 437 22.86 -17.91 5.05
N PHE A 438 23.50 -16.76 5.32
CA PHE A 438 22.87 -15.43 5.35
C PHE A 438 22.33 -15.06 3.96
N SER A 439 21.03 -14.75 3.87
CA SER A 439 20.40 -14.13 2.70
C SER A 439 19.75 -12.84 3.14
N SER A 440 20.30 -11.68 2.77
CA SER A 440 19.75 -10.36 3.13
C SER A 440 18.27 -10.24 2.82
N SER A 441 17.84 -10.79 1.68
CA SER A 441 16.44 -10.81 1.25
C SER A 441 15.49 -11.62 2.14
N PHE A 442 15.99 -12.55 2.96
CA PHE A 442 15.14 -13.27 3.92
C PHE A 442 14.91 -12.45 5.19
N TYR A 443 15.96 -11.77 5.66
CA TYR A 443 15.87 -10.88 6.83
C TYR A 443 14.94 -9.69 6.53
N SER A 444 14.99 -9.15 5.30
CA SER A 444 14.14 -8.03 4.92
C SER A 444 12.65 -8.36 5.00
N GLU A 445 12.25 -9.44 4.34
CA GLU A 445 10.88 -9.96 4.35
C GLU A 445 10.42 -10.34 5.75
N PHE A 446 11.30 -10.94 6.54
CA PHE A 446 10.94 -11.34 7.88
C PHE A 446 10.70 -10.14 8.80
N SER A 447 11.51 -9.10 8.66
CA SER A 447 11.30 -7.81 9.33
C SER A 447 9.92 -7.24 9.01
N ASP A 448 9.53 -7.23 7.73
CA ASP A 448 8.21 -6.73 7.30
C ASP A 448 7.07 -7.52 7.91
N ILE A 449 7.16 -8.84 7.98
CA ILE A 449 6.11 -9.69 8.55
C ILE A 449 5.90 -9.39 10.03
N ILE A 450 6.99 -9.28 10.79
CA ILE A 450 6.93 -8.90 12.20
C ILE A 450 6.36 -7.50 12.37
N CYS A 451 6.89 -6.51 11.65
CA CYS A 451 6.43 -5.13 11.74
C CYS A 451 4.97 -4.97 11.31
N ASN A 452 4.52 -5.67 10.26
CA ASN A 452 3.13 -5.70 9.82
C ASN A 452 2.22 -6.38 10.87
N THR A 453 2.70 -7.41 11.55
CA THR A 453 1.95 -8.07 12.63
C THR A 453 1.68 -7.10 13.77
N ILE A 454 2.70 -6.34 14.18
CA ILE A 454 2.56 -5.27 15.18
C ILE A 454 1.64 -4.16 14.66
N GLN A 455 1.82 -3.72 13.41
CA GLN A 455 1.02 -2.66 12.78
C GLN A 455 -0.48 -2.97 12.82
N LYS A 456 -0.87 -4.24 12.64
CA LYS A 456 -2.28 -4.67 12.67
C LYS A 456 -2.97 -4.36 14.00
N ALA A 457 -2.24 -4.28 15.11
CA ALA A 457 -2.81 -3.84 16.39
C ALA A 457 -3.31 -2.39 16.32
N LEU A 458 -2.61 -1.51 15.60
CA LEU A 458 -2.96 -0.09 15.44
C LEU A 458 -4.11 0.13 14.45
N ASN A 459 -4.39 -0.84 13.56
CA ASN A 459 -5.49 -0.74 12.58
C ASN A 459 -6.85 -0.51 13.24
N TYR A 460 -7.08 -1.11 14.42
CA TYR A 460 -8.30 -0.88 15.19
C TYR A 460 -8.49 0.61 15.55
N LEU A 461 -7.41 1.29 15.97
CA LEU A 461 -7.46 2.71 16.33
C LEU A 461 -7.73 3.61 15.11
N ILE A 462 -7.12 3.26 13.97
CA ILE A 462 -7.35 3.95 12.69
C ILE A 462 -8.83 3.87 12.29
N LEU A 463 -9.43 2.68 12.36
CA LEU A 463 -10.83 2.48 11.97
C LEU A 463 -11.85 3.01 12.98
N SER A 464 -11.47 3.13 14.25
CA SER A 464 -12.33 3.68 15.30
C SER A 464 -12.54 5.19 15.17
N SER A 465 -11.76 5.87 14.32
CA SER A 465 -11.81 7.31 14.12
C SER A 465 -12.39 7.69 12.76
N GLU A 466 -12.91 8.91 12.64
CA GLU A 466 -13.26 9.51 11.36
C GLU A 466 -11.98 9.80 10.55
N ILE A 467 -11.97 9.44 9.26
CA ILE A 467 -10.80 9.62 8.40
C ILE A 467 -10.95 10.91 7.59
N LYS A 468 -10.09 11.87 7.85
CA LYS A 468 -10.01 13.16 7.15
C LYS A 468 -8.71 13.26 6.36
N LYS A 469 -8.63 14.28 5.50
CA LYS A 469 -7.43 14.62 4.73
C LYS A 469 -6.17 14.72 5.62
N ASP A 470 -6.28 15.47 6.71
CA ASP A 470 -5.13 15.77 7.58
C ASP A 470 -5.07 14.83 8.79
N THR A 471 -5.57 13.60 8.64
CA THR A 471 -5.52 12.60 9.71
C THR A 471 -4.07 12.21 9.94
N ILE A 472 -3.57 12.48 11.14
CA ILE A 472 -2.29 11.96 11.59
C ILE A 472 -2.47 10.46 11.86
N LEU A 473 -1.65 9.64 11.21
CA LEU A 473 -1.65 8.19 11.38
C LEU A 473 -0.50 7.78 12.30
N PRO A 474 -0.59 6.62 12.97
CA PRO A 474 0.60 6.08 13.59
C PRO A 474 1.66 5.79 12.53
N SER A 475 2.93 5.88 12.90
CA SER A 475 4.03 5.56 12.03
C SER A 475 3.95 4.11 11.57
N LYS A 476 4.57 3.85 10.42
CA LYS A 476 4.74 2.49 9.95
C LYS A 476 5.76 1.81 10.83
N VAL A 477 5.29 0.81 11.56
CA VAL A 477 6.08 0.11 12.57
C VAL A 477 7.42 -0.36 11.99
N GLY A 478 8.47 -0.12 12.76
CA GLY A 478 9.84 -0.52 12.50
C GLY A 478 10.63 0.44 11.63
N ILE A 479 10.00 1.40 10.93
CA ILE A 479 10.74 2.38 10.12
C ILE A 479 11.34 3.41 11.07
N ASN A 480 12.67 3.37 11.20
CA ASN A 480 13.41 4.29 12.05
C ASN A 480 13.76 5.61 11.34
N ASP A 481 14.43 6.52 12.03
CA ASP A 481 14.83 7.84 11.49
C ASP A 481 15.79 7.75 10.30
N THR A 482 16.48 6.62 10.13
CA THR A 482 17.33 6.35 8.96
C THR A 482 16.55 5.75 7.79
N LYS A 483 15.22 5.67 7.90
CA LYS A 483 14.29 5.11 6.91
C LYS A 483 14.48 3.60 6.66
N ILE A 484 15.15 2.91 7.58
CA ILE A 484 15.32 1.46 7.56
C ILE A 484 14.19 0.88 8.40
N ARG A 485 13.40 -0.01 7.81
CA ARG A 485 12.45 -0.80 8.58
C ARG A 485 13.20 -1.89 9.32
N ALA A 486 13.01 -2.04 10.62
CA ALA A 486 13.72 -3.05 11.38
C ALA A 486 12.87 -3.59 12.52
N ALA A 487 13.16 -4.83 12.89
CA ALA A 487 12.69 -5.45 14.11
C ALA A 487 13.88 -5.95 14.91
N TYR A 488 13.61 -6.35 16.14
CA TYR A 488 14.58 -6.93 17.05
C TYR A 488 14.01 -8.24 17.57
N ILE A 489 14.88 -9.24 17.69
CA ILE A 489 14.52 -10.60 18.08
C ILE A 489 15.03 -10.88 19.48
N ASN A 490 14.17 -11.44 20.30
CA ASN A 490 14.47 -11.93 21.63
C ASN A 490 14.30 -13.46 21.72
N PRO A 491 15.32 -14.27 21.36
CA PRO A 491 15.18 -15.72 21.35
C PRO A 491 15.12 -16.30 22.78
N PRO A 492 14.32 -17.36 23.00
CA PRO A 492 14.28 -18.05 24.28
C PRO A 492 15.66 -18.62 24.63
N GLY A 493 16.10 -18.39 25.87
CA GLY A 493 17.40 -18.88 26.37
C GLY A 493 18.63 -18.14 25.83
N SER A 494 18.47 -17.12 24.98
CA SER A 494 19.56 -16.21 24.60
C SER A 494 19.67 -15.07 25.60
N SER A 495 20.89 -14.64 25.92
CA SER A 495 21.17 -13.40 26.67
C SER A 495 21.29 -12.15 25.78
N GLN A 496 21.23 -12.33 24.46
CA GLN A 496 21.38 -11.27 23.46
C GLN A 496 20.09 -11.05 22.67
N ILE A 497 19.86 -9.78 22.33
CA ILE A 497 18.90 -9.35 21.32
C ILE A 497 19.61 -9.29 19.97
N TYR A 498 18.92 -9.71 18.91
CA TYR A 498 19.44 -9.64 17.55
C TYR A 498 18.70 -8.58 16.74
N PHE A 499 19.45 -7.73 16.04
CA PHE A 499 18.89 -6.77 15.08
C PHE A 499 18.51 -7.50 13.78
N LEU A 500 17.28 -7.31 13.33
CA LEU A 500 16.71 -7.85 12.09
C LEU A 500 16.50 -6.68 11.11
N PRO A 501 17.50 -6.36 10.26
CA PRO A 501 17.37 -5.28 9.28
C PRO A 501 16.36 -5.64 8.19
N GLY A 502 15.47 -4.70 7.90
CA GLY A 502 14.44 -4.74 6.88
C GLY A 502 14.80 -3.98 5.61
N ARG A 503 13.76 -3.63 4.85
CA ARG A 503 13.85 -2.79 3.64
C ARG A 503 14.11 -1.32 3.97
N VAL A 504 14.61 -0.58 2.99
CA VAL A 504 14.77 0.88 3.05
C VAL A 504 13.57 1.53 2.37
N TYR A 505 12.95 2.50 3.04
CA TYR A 505 11.85 3.30 2.51
C TYR A 505 12.31 4.74 2.28
N GLY A 506 13.06 4.97 1.20
CA GLY A 506 13.79 6.23 1.00
C GLY A 506 12.92 7.50 0.95
N GLU A 507 11.63 7.36 0.63
CA GLU A 507 10.65 8.45 0.51
C GLU A 507 9.80 8.65 1.77
N TYR A 508 9.99 7.79 2.78
CA TYR A 508 9.18 7.82 3.99
C TYR A 508 9.54 9.01 4.88
N ILE A 509 8.53 9.79 5.21
CA ILE A 509 8.60 10.96 6.11
C ILE A 509 7.37 10.96 7.00
N GLU A 510 7.56 11.27 8.27
CA GLU A 510 6.48 11.41 9.25
C GLU A 510 6.12 12.88 9.46
N PRO A 511 4.85 13.20 9.77
CA PRO A 511 4.50 14.55 10.18
C PRO A 511 5.16 14.89 11.51
N ASN A 512 5.52 16.16 11.68
CA ASN A 512 6.06 16.67 12.96
C ASN A 512 5.04 16.57 14.11
N THR A 513 3.75 16.51 13.77
CA THR A 513 2.67 16.30 14.74
C THR A 513 2.62 14.81 15.10
N PRO A 514 2.77 14.45 16.39
CA PRO A 514 2.73 13.05 16.79
C PRO A 514 1.30 12.49 16.72
N PHE A 515 1.21 11.18 16.54
CA PHE A 515 -0.04 10.43 16.65
C PHE A 515 -0.41 10.22 18.12
N ILE A 516 -1.58 10.68 18.52
CA ILE A 516 -2.12 10.48 19.87
C ILE A 516 -3.33 9.54 19.77
N PRO A 517 -3.28 8.34 20.35
CA PRO A 517 -4.38 7.38 20.25
C PRO A 517 -5.60 7.85 21.03
N SER A 518 -6.77 7.89 20.38
CA SER A 518 -8.05 8.11 21.06
C SER A 518 -8.51 6.80 21.68
N LEU A 519 -8.53 6.75 23.02
CA LEU A 519 -9.00 5.59 23.80
C LEU A 519 -10.48 5.73 24.22
N THR A 520 -11.12 6.85 23.88
CA THR A 520 -12.54 7.11 24.13
C THR A 520 -13.40 6.61 22.97
N ASP A 521 -14.61 6.13 23.25
CA ASP A 521 -15.60 5.67 22.26
C ASP A 521 -15.19 4.45 21.40
N CYS A 522 -14.38 3.57 21.97
CA CYS A 522 -13.96 2.30 21.38
C CYS A 522 -15.11 1.28 21.32
N SER A 523 -15.50 0.82 20.11
CA SER A 523 -16.47 -0.27 19.94
C SER A 523 -15.87 -1.62 20.36
N GLU A 524 -16.41 -2.21 21.42
CA GLU A 524 -16.01 -3.53 21.89
C GLU A 524 -16.26 -4.60 20.81
N THR A 525 -17.36 -4.50 20.06
CA THR A 525 -17.67 -5.44 18.98
C THR A 525 -16.65 -5.34 17.84
N LEU A 526 -16.30 -4.11 17.42
CA LEU A 526 -15.25 -3.91 16.41
C LEU A 526 -13.91 -4.45 16.90
N TYR A 527 -13.56 -4.18 18.16
CA TYR A 527 -12.34 -4.73 18.75
C TYR A 527 -12.34 -6.26 18.66
N ASN A 528 -13.46 -6.90 19.00
CA ASN A 528 -13.63 -8.35 18.93
C ASN A 528 -13.58 -8.88 17.49
N CYS A 529 -13.92 -8.09 16.47
CA CYS A 529 -13.70 -8.44 15.06
C CYS A 529 -12.21 -8.47 14.66
N PHE A 530 -11.34 -7.74 15.35
CA PHE A 530 -9.89 -7.78 15.12
C PHE A 530 -9.18 -8.85 15.96
N PHE A 531 -9.50 -8.89 17.26
CA PHE A 531 -8.71 -9.58 18.27
C PHE A 531 -9.52 -10.62 19.06
N GLY A 532 -10.73 -10.97 18.63
CA GLY A 532 -11.48 -12.08 19.18
C GLY A 532 -10.75 -13.42 18.97
N SER A 533 -11.05 -14.39 19.82
CA SER A 533 -10.45 -15.74 19.78
C SER A 533 -10.87 -16.60 18.58
N ARG A 534 -11.80 -16.10 17.76
CA ARG A 534 -12.31 -16.80 16.57
C ARG A 534 -11.22 -16.87 15.48
N SER A 535 -11.29 -17.92 14.67
CA SER A 535 -10.36 -18.14 13.54
C SER A 535 -11.05 -18.84 12.37
N ASP A 536 -12.37 -18.75 12.29
CA ASP A 536 -13.17 -19.34 11.23
C ASP A 536 -13.13 -18.54 9.92
N GLU A 537 -13.75 -19.09 8.87
CA GLU A 537 -13.69 -18.55 7.51
C GLU A 537 -14.27 -17.13 7.42
N VAL A 538 -15.42 -16.91 8.05
CA VAL A 538 -16.10 -15.60 8.05
C VAL A 538 -15.33 -14.60 8.88
N TYR A 539 -14.90 -15.00 10.08
CA TYR A 539 -14.10 -14.15 10.96
C TYR A 539 -12.80 -13.70 10.30
N SER A 540 -12.05 -14.63 9.71
CA SER A 540 -10.77 -14.34 9.06
C SER A 540 -10.96 -13.37 7.89
N THR A 541 -11.94 -13.64 7.03
CA THR A 541 -12.27 -12.77 5.88
C THR A 541 -12.66 -11.35 6.32
N ASN A 542 -13.51 -11.24 7.35
CA ASN A 542 -13.93 -9.95 7.89
C ASN A 542 -12.74 -9.17 8.49
N ARG A 543 -11.88 -9.85 9.26
CA ARG A 543 -10.68 -9.26 9.84
C ARG A 543 -9.71 -8.77 8.77
N ASP A 544 -9.52 -9.54 7.71
CA ASP A 544 -8.64 -9.16 6.59
C ASP A 544 -9.21 -7.97 5.81
N ALA A 545 -10.52 -7.92 5.59
CA ALA A 545 -11.18 -6.75 5.00
C ALA A 545 -10.98 -5.49 5.85
N LEU A 546 -11.13 -5.59 7.17
CA LEU A 546 -10.89 -4.46 8.09
C LEU A 546 -9.42 -4.00 8.05
N ASN A 547 -8.46 -4.92 8.14
CA ASN A 547 -7.04 -4.61 8.02
C ASN A 547 -6.72 -3.89 6.70
N ARG A 548 -7.29 -4.37 5.60
CA ARG A 548 -7.08 -3.80 4.27
C ARG A 548 -7.59 -2.37 4.14
N ILE A 549 -8.74 -2.06 4.75
CA ILE A 549 -9.24 -0.69 4.81
C ILE A 549 -8.27 0.19 5.60
N ALA A 550 -7.85 -0.23 6.79
CA ALA A 550 -6.93 0.55 7.63
C ALA A 550 -5.59 0.81 6.93
N GLU A 551 -5.04 -0.20 6.26
CA GLU A 551 -3.78 -0.09 5.51
C GLU A 551 -3.90 0.87 4.33
N SER A 552 -5.06 0.90 3.65
CA SER A 552 -5.29 1.77 2.49
C SER A 552 -5.29 3.26 2.80
N ILE A 553 -5.44 3.64 4.07
CA ILE A 553 -5.45 5.05 4.51
C ILE A 553 -4.05 5.66 4.45
N TYR A 554 -3.01 4.83 4.43
CA TYR A 554 -1.63 5.27 4.21
C TYR A 554 -1.32 5.60 2.75
N PHE A 555 -2.19 5.27 1.80
CA PHE A 555 -1.94 5.60 0.40
C PHE A 555 -2.12 7.09 0.15
N GLN A 556 -1.11 7.72 -0.46
CA GLN A 556 -1.18 9.12 -0.87
C GLN A 556 -2.15 9.35 -2.05
N ASP A 557 -2.31 8.33 -2.90
CA ASP A 557 -3.26 8.37 -4.01
C ASP A 557 -4.67 7.96 -3.55
N THR A 558 -5.54 8.95 -3.40
CA THR A 558 -6.95 8.74 -3.03
C THR A 558 -7.68 7.82 -4.01
N ASN A 559 -7.27 7.74 -5.29
CA ASN A 559 -7.85 6.78 -6.24
C ASN A 559 -7.59 5.35 -5.75
N GLN A 560 -6.36 5.08 -5.31
CA GLN A 560 -5.94 3.77 -4.81
C GLN A 560 -6.64 3.42 -3.49
N THR A 561 -6.79 4.39 -2.58
CA THR A 561 -7.57 4.21 -1.34
C THR A 561 -9.01 3.80 -1.66
N ILE A 562 -9.71 4.54 -2.53
CA ILE A 562 -11.10 4.21 -2.91
C ILE A 562 -11.19 2.80 -3.52
N LEU A 563 -10.31 2.47 -4.48
CA LEU A 563 -10.32 1.15 -5.11
C LEU A 563 -10.08 0.03 -4.09
N THR A 564 -9.13 0.20 -3.18
CA THR A 564 -8.78 -0.80 -2.17
C THR A 564 -9.90 -1.02 -1.16
N ILE A 565 -10.62 0.05 -0.77
CA ILE A 565 -11.78 -0.06 0.12
C ILE A 565 -12.95 -0.78 -0.56
N PHE A 566 -13.17 -0.54 -1.86
CA PHE A 566 -14.15 -1.33 -2.62
C PHE A 566 -13.77 -2.80 -2.72
N ASP A 567 -12.49 -3.10 -2.91
CA ASP A 567 -12.02 -4.49 -2.96
C ASP A 567 -12.15 -5.17 -1.60
N ALA A 568 -11.89 -4.47 -0.49
CA ALA A 568 -12.15 -4.97 0.86
C ALA A 568 -13.65 -5.24 1.10
N MET A 569 -14.54 -4.40 0.58
CA MET A 569 -15.99 -4.65 0.62
C MET A 569 -16.37 -5.89 -0.20
N ASP A 570 -15.76 -6.09 -1.38
CA ASP A 570 -15.98 -7.26 -2.23
C ASP A 570 -15.49 -8.58 -1.58
N MET A 571 -14.54 -8.51 -0.64
CA MET A 571 -14.05 -9.69 0.10
C MET A 571 -15.10 -10.26 1.06
N LEU A 572 -16.02 -9.45 1.58
CA LEU A 572 -16.96 -9.82 2.66
C LEU A 572 -17.92 -10.98 2.32
N TYR A 573 -18.08 -11.30 1.03
CA TYR A 573 -18.98 -12.36 0.58
C TYR A 573 -18.38 -13.17 -0.60
N PRO A 574 -17.41 -14.06 -0.34
CA PRO A 574 -16.59 -14.67 -1.39
C PRO A 574 -17.32 -15.72 -2.24
N THR A 575 -18.54 -16.12 -1.88
CA THR A 575 -19.29 -17.15 -2.63
C THR A 575 -20.02 -16.60 -3.87
N THR A 576 -19.84 -15.33 -4.23
CA THR A 576 -20.32 -14.78 -5.51
C THR A 576 -19.37 -13.76 -6.10
N TYR A 577 -19.19 -13.86 -7.42
CA TYR A 577 -18.37 -12.95 -8.23
C TYR A 577 -19.20 -11.84 -8.90
N ASP A 578 -20.53 -11.86 -8.70
CA ASP A 578 -21.47 -10.90 -9.28
C ASP A 578 -21.64 -9.72 -8.33
N GLY A 579 -21.06 -8.58 -8.70
CA GLY A 579 -21.07 -7.37 -7.90
C GLY A 579 -22.44 -6.86 -7.46
N ASN A 580 -23.46 -7.03 -8.32
CA ASN A 580 -24.82 -6.59 -7.99
C ASN A 580 -25.46 -7.52 -6.94
N LYS A 581 -25.14 -8.82 -6.98
CA LYS A 581 -25.55 -9.76 -5.93
C LYS A 581 -24.82 -9.48 -4.63
N LEU A 582 -23.52 -9.16 -4.71
CA LEU A 582 -22.69 -8.86 -3.55
C LEU A 582 -23.21 -7.64 -2.78
N ILE A 583 -23.51 -6.53 -3.46
CA ILE A 583 -24.09 -5.33 -2.83
C ILE A 583 -25.39 -5.66 -2.08
N LYS A 584 -26.29 -6.43 -2.71
CA LYS A 584 -27.57 -6.82 -2.10
C LYS A 584 -27.38 -7.68 -0.85
N ARG A 585 -26.36 -8.54 -0.85
CA ARG A 585 -26.00 -9.41 0.27
C ARG A 585 -25.46 -8.62 1.43
N ILE A 586 -24.47 -7.77 1.19
CA ILE A 586 -23.90 -6.89 2.22
C ILE A 586 -24.98 -6.02 2.84
N ALA A 587 -25.81 -5.37 2.02
CA ALA A 587 -26.91 -4.53 2.50
C ALA A 587 -27.93 -5.28 3.36
N THR A 588 -28.10 -6.60 3.17
CA THR A 588 -28.98 -7.43 4.00
C THR A 588 -28.49 -7.54 5.44
N PHE A 589 -27.17 -7.57 5.64
CA PHE A 589 -26.59 -7.61 6.98
C PHE A 589 -26.47 -6.23 7.62
N CYS A 590 -26.40 -5.16 6.84
CA CYS A 590 -26.22 -3.79 7.35
C CYS A 590 -27.53 -3.05 7.68
N CYS A 591 -28.69 -3.51 7.21
CA CYS A 591 -29.97 -2.81 7.35
C CYS A 591 -30.98 -3.57 8.20
N ASN A 592 -31.86 -2.84 8.88
CA ASN A 592 -32.93 -3.40 9.71
C ASN A 592 -34.29 -3.36 9.01
N THR A 593 -34.44 -2.50 7.99
CA THR A 593 -35.67 -2.36 7.20
C THR A 593 -35.43 -2.55 5.71
N GLN A 594 -36.48 -2.97 4.98
CA GLN A 594 -36.40 -3.13 3.53
C GLN A 594 -36.16 -1.78 2.82
N THR A 595 -36.69 -0.68 3.36
CA THR A 595 -36.48 0.68 2.83
C THR A 595 -35.01 1.09 2.93
N GLU A 596 -34.39 0.93 4.10
CA GLU A 596 -32.96 1.17 4.30
C GLU A 596 -32.12 0.35 3.34
N LYS A 597 -32.45 -0.95 3.22
CA LYS A 597 -31.74 -1.86 2.32
C LYS A 597 -31.82 -1.38 0.86
N THR A 598 -33.00 -1.01 0.39
CA THR A 598 -33.18 -0.51 -0.98
C THR A 598 -32.41 0.79 -1.22
N MET A 599 -32.38 1.71 -0.25
CA MET A 599 -31.60 2.94 -0.34
C MET A 599 -30.09 2.65 -0.40
N LEU A 600 -29.60 1.79 0.48
CA LEU A 600 -28.19 1.40 0.53
C LEU A 600 -27.73 0.69 -0.74
N VAL A 601 -28.55 -0.23 -1.27
CA VAL A 601 -28.25 -0.92 -2.54
C VAL A 601 -28.13 0.10 -3.68
N LYS A 602 -29.09 1.02 -3.80
CA LYS A 602 -29.08 2.04 -4.85
C LYS A 602 -27.84 2.95 -4.75
N TYR A 603 -27.49 3.35 -3.53
CA TYR A 603 -26.30 4.16 -3.27
C TYR A 603 -25.00 3.43 -3.68
N LEU A 604 -24.83 2.17 -3.27
CA LEU A 604 -23.64 1.38 -3.61
C LEU A 604 -23.55 1.06 -5.12
N GLU A 605 -24.68 0.80 -5.78
CA GLU A 605 -24.74 0.62 -7.23
C GLU A 605 -24.32 1.90 -7.97
N ASP A 606 -24.75 3.07 -7.49
CA ASP A 606 -24.39 4.37 -8.06
C ASP A 606 -22.89 4.66 -7.90
N LEU A 607 -22.33 4.48 -6.70
CA LEU A 607 -20.90 4.65 -6.48
C LEU A 607 -20.06 3.69 -7.34
N ARG A 608 -20.47 2.43 -7.46
CA ARG A 608 -19.76 1.49 -8.33
C ARG A 608 -19.74 1.96 -9.77
N LYS A 609 -20.90 2.40 -10.29
CA LYS A 609 -21.06 2.81 -11.68
C LYS A 609 -20.34 4.12 -11.99
N ASN A 610 -20.44 5.10 -11.10
CA ASN A 610 -20.01 6.47 -11.37
C ASN A 610 -18.61 6.78 -10.82
N ILE A 611 -18.10 5.98 -9.88
CA ILE A 611 -16.80 6.20 -9.23
C ILE A 611 -15.88 5.00 -9.44
N ARG A 612 -16.18 3.83 -8.86
CA ARG A 612 -15.27 2.67 -8.91
C ARG A 612 -14.95 2.25 -10.34
N ASN A 613 -15.97 1.99 -11.16
CA ASN A 613 -15.77 1.46 -12.51
C ASN A 613 -14.99 2.45 -13.41
N PRO A 614 -15.28 3.77 -13.39
CA PRO A 614 -14.45 4.73 -14.10
C PRO A 614 -12.98 4.78 -13.63
N LEU A 615 -12.74 4.74 -12.32
CA LEU A 615 -11.37 4.70 -11.76
C LEU A 615 -10.64 3.41 -12.15
N LEU A 616 -11.35 2.29 -12.14
CA LEU A 616 -10.81 0.95 -12.36
C LEU A 616 -10.60 0.62 -13.84
N HIS A 617 -11.60 0.89 -14.69
CA HIS A 617 -11.65 0.39 -16.07
C HIS A 617 -11.49 1.48 -17.13
N SER A 618 -11.76 2.74 -16.80
CA SER A 618 -11.71 3.85 -17.77
C SER A 618 -10.48 4.73 -17.62
N GLY A 619 -9.56 4.39 -16.71
CA GLY A 619 -8.33 5.15 -16.50
C GLY A 619 -8.52 6.53 -15.85
N LYS A 620 -9.76 6.88 -15.46
CA LYS A 620 -10.08 8.19 -14.86
C LYS A 620 -9.46 8.32 -13.47
N SER A 621 -9.18 9.55 -13.08
CA SER A 621 -8.87 9.96 -11.71
C SER A 621 -10.08 10.58 -11.02
N ILE A 622 -10.03 10.74 -9.69
CA ILE A 622 -10.99 11.49 -8.88
C ILE A 622 -11.21 12.91 -9.44
N ILE A 623 -10.14 13.54 -9.95
CA ILE A 623 -10.21 14.86 -10.58
C ILE A 623 -11.03 14.80 -11.87
N ASP A 624 -10.83 13.79 -12.72
CA ASP A 624 -11.60 13.60 -13.96
C ASP A 624 -13.08 13.30 -13.69
N LEU A 625 -13.40 12.82 -12.48
CA LEU A 625 -14.76 12.59 -12.01
C LEU A 625 -15.41 13.83 -11.39
N GLN A 626 -14.71 14.98 -11.39
CA GLN A 626 -15.14 16.21 -10.74
C GLN A 626 -15.44 16.03 -9.24
N LEU A 627 -14.81 15.04 -8.62
CA LEU A 627 -14.92 14.77 -7.20
C LEU A 627 -13.82 15.57 -6.50
N ASN A 628 -14.21 16.46 -5.58
CA ASN A 628 -13.24 17.16 -4.74
C ASN A 628 -12.73 16.25 -3.62
N GLU A 629 -11.67 16.68 -2.93
CA GLU A 629 -11.01 15.89 -1.90
C GLU A 629 -11.94 15.55 -0.72
N ASP A 630 -12.74 16.51 -0.24
CA ASP A 630 -13.75 16.28 0.80
C ASP A 630 -14.81 15.24 0.40
N GLY A 631 -15.27 15.30 -0.85
CA GLY A 631 -16.19 14.31 -1.41
C GLY A 631 -15.58 12.91 -1.44
N ALA A 632 -14.29 12.79 -1.76
CA ALA A 632 -13.57 11.53 -1.72
C ALA A 632 -13.48 10.96 -0.29
N TYR A 633 -13.13 11.78 0.71
CA TYR A 633 -13.09 11.34 2.12
C TYR A 633 -14.47 11.01 2.68
N THR A 634 -15.53 11.66 2.20
CA THR A 634 -16.91 11.29 2.54
C THR A 634 -17.21 9.86 2.08
N ILE A 635 -16.91 9.54 0.81
CA ILE A 635 -17.10 8.18 0.26
C ILE A 635 -16.25 7.14 1.02
N ILE A 636 -15.00 7.47 1.33
CA ILE A 636 -14.09 6.61 2.11
C ILE A 636 -14.73 6.25 3.46
N ASN A 637 -15.23 7.23 4.22
CA ASN A 637 -15.85 6.97 5.51
C ASN A 637 -17.18 6.22 5.38
N GLU A 638 -17.99 6.52 4.38
CA GLU A 638 -19.26 5.83 4.16
C GLU A 638 -19.06 4.34 3.89
N ILE A 639 -18.14 3.98 2.98
CA ILE A 639 -17.85 2.57 2.69
C ILE A 639 -17.17 1.89 3.90
N LYS A 640 -16.22 2.55 4.57
CA LYS A 640 -15.61 2.07 5.82
C LYS A 640 -16.67 1.69 6.85
N ASN A 641 -17.64 2.57 7.09
CA ASN A 641 -18.70 2.35 8.07
C ASN A 641 -19.64 1.21 7.67
N ILE A 642 -19.92 1.03 6.37
CA ILE A 642 -20.70 -0.10 5.85
C ILE A 642 -19.96 -1.42 6.13
N VAL A 643 -18.66 -1.48 5.88
CA VAL A 643 -17.84 -2.68 6.13
C VAL A 643 -17.75 -2.99 7.61
N ILE A 644 -17.47 -1.99 8.46
CA ILE A 644 -17.46 -2.16 9.93
C ILE A 644 -18.81 -2.73 10.40
N LYS A 645 -19.92 -2.11 9.99
CA LYS A 645 -21.27 -2.55 10.39
C LYS A 645 -21.58 -3.98 9.94
N TYR A 646 -21.11 -4.38 8.75
CA TYR A 646 -21.25 -5.76 8.28
C TYR A 646 -20.47 -6.72 9.18
N CYS A 647 -19.20 -6.42 9.46
CA CYS A 647 -18.33 -7.25 10.29
C CYS A 647 -18.88 -7.40 11.71
N GLU A 648 -19.30 -6.31 12.34
CA GLU A 648 -19.92 -6.34 13.67
C GLU A 648 -21.20 -7.18 13.67
N ASN A 649 -22.11 -6.98 12.71
CA ASN A 649 -23.37 -7.72 12.66
C ASN A 649 -23.16 -9.22 12.41
N THR A 650 -22.22 -9.60 11.54
CA THR A 650 -21.93 -11.02 11.28
C THR A 650 -21.21 -11.69 12.44
N TYR A 651 -20.37 -10.95 13.17
CA TYR A 651 -19.75 -11.40 14.41
C TYR A 651 -20.81 -11.63 15.51
N MET A 652 -21.70 -10.66 15.73
CA MET A 652 -22.78 -10.73 16.73
C MET A 652 -23.81 -11.83 16.44
N LEU A 653 -24.00 -12.21 15.18
CA LEU A 653 -24.84 -13.34 14.76
C LEU A 653 -24.15 -14.71 14.89
N ASP A 654 -22.89 -14.72 15.33
CA ASP A 654 -22.06 -15.91 15.52
C ASP A 654 -21.97 -16.83 14.28
N ILE A 655 -21.82 -16.21 13.10
CA ILE A 655 -21.75 -16.94 11.83
C ILE A 655 -20.31 -17.38 11.56
N HIS A 656 -20.04 -18.69 11.51
CA HIS A 656 -18.67 -19.22 11.34
C HIS A 656 -18.28 -19.63 9.90
N THR A 657 -19.26 -20.00 9.07
CA THR A 657 -18.99 -20.57 7.73
C THR A 657 -19.71 -19.78 6.64
N PHE A 658 -19.20 -19.84 5.41
CA PHE A 658 -19.88 -19.22 4.26
C PHE A 658 -21.23 -19.87 3.91
N GLU A 659 -21.45 -21.12 4.33
CA GLU A 659 -22.78 -21.75 4.24
C GLU A 659 -23.73 -21.15 5.26
N GLY A 660 -23.31 -21.01 6.52
CA GLY A 660 -24.11 -20.34 7.56
C GLY A 660 -24.44 -18.89 7.18
N LEU A 661 -23.50 -18.19 6.56
CA LEU A 661 -23.71 -16.84 6.04
C LEU A 661 -24.83 -16.80 4.97
N ARG A 662 -24.88 -17.79 4.07
CA ARG A 662 -25.95 -17.92 3.06
C ARG A 662 -27.31 -18.25 3.67
N GLU A 663 -27.33 -19.09 4.70
CA GLU A 663 -28.58 -19.43 5.40
C GLU A 663 -29.15 -18.23 6.14
N GLU A 664 -28.30 -17.50 6.87
CA GLU A 664 -28.72 -16.34 7.64
C GLU A 664 -29.15 -15.18 6.73
N GLU A 665 -28.49 -15.01 5.57
CA GLU A 665 -28.94 -14.08 4.53
C GLU A 665 -30.40 -14.36 4.10
N LYS A 666 -30.74 -15.64 3.86
CA LYS A 666 -32.11 -16.02 3.48
C LYS A 666 -33.11 -15.71 4.59
N ARG A 667 -32.76 -15.99 5.84
CA ARG A 667 -33.62 -15.69 7.01
C ARG A 667 -33.86 -14.19 7.14
N LYS A 668 -32.80 -13.38 7.12
CA LYS A 668 -32.90 -11.91 7.15
C LYS A 668 -33.70 -11.35 5.98
N ASN A 669 -33.51 -11.87 4.77
CA ASN A 669 -34.30 -11.45 3.61
C ASN A 669 -35.80 -11.68 3.79
N ASN A 670 -36.19 -12.83 4.34
CA ASN A 670 -37.59 -13.13 4.63
C ASN A 670 -38.14 -12.18 5.71
N PHE A 671 -37.36 -11.93 6.77
CA PHE A 671 -37.72 -10.98 7.83
C PHE A 671 -37.96 -9.56 7.29
N LEU A 672 -37.04 -9.05 6.45
CA LEU A 672 -37.15 -7.72 5.84
C LEU A 672 -38.38 -7.60 4.94
N GLN A 673 -38.77 -8.67 4.24
CA GLN A 673 -39.98 -8.70 3.40
C GLN A 673 -41.27 -8.76 4.21
N MET A 674 -41.27 -9.37 5.40
CA MET A 674 -42.47 -9.49 6.24
C MET A 674 -42.85 -8.18 6.95
N HIS A 675 -41.91 -7.25 7.11
CA HIS A 675 -42.13 -5.93 7.74
C HIS A 675 -42.37 -4.79 6.73
N LEU A 676 -42.96 -5.12 5.57
CA LEU A 676 -43.43 -4.16 4.56
C LEU A 676 -44.83 -3.58 4.84
N ASN A 677 -45.49 -4.01 5.92
CA ASN A 677 -46.85 -3.58 6.30
C ASN A 677 -46.85 -2.60 7.48
#